data_AF-A0A2E0XA95-F1
#
_entry.id   AF-A0A2E0XA95-F1
#
_cell.length_a   1.000
_cell.length_b   1.000
_cell.length_c   1.000
_cell.angle_alpha   90.00
_cell.angle_beta   90.00
_cell.angle_gamma   90.00
#
_symmetry.space_group_name_H-M   'P 1'
#
loop_
_entity.id
_entity.type
_entity.pdbx_description
1 polymer ?
#
loop_
_entity_poly.entity_id
_entity_poly.type
_entity_poly.pdbx_seq_one_letter_code
_entity_poly.pdbx_strand_id
1 'polypeptide(L)'
;MARLAVRNQALIGQILACPKCGSMVLVEPPGAATGGADAPPTEPTSGAAAKPTPAVEQSSPVTPAAPAATPAVEKAAETPVATPVVQTGGDAGGFDDLPTALDEGVDAASALTNNTGVDVASTAAPAEATAAETASRSLLWIIGGATLGAAVVAGAMLLLTGGGDDPVAANTAAAPATSPDATLDPPPDVPPTSDVAPQSEPPNSDRDAPVVEDDAAAELVQDDPLAEIDEPAAELPDDPFANETLRDEPPVDAPAAEPTAPIPAAGGDAEPADDQPRMIIGGGRPGELDPLSVDPEGLSLSALLSGPAPLTPREDEAVAAADEPAPDQPREQPVPRALRVDPATQVVRRDPGGSPPGAPANVAAALEIRLPAVEVKKMPLCRFLDFITKLSAAPVSVSPEQLQLAAVASGDPVSVELQDAKLEDVLAEALKPLRLAPLAAEDQIILQRHKLPKRRTIDYPVGDLATGGVTPANVAEWIEQFAAPEAWESAGGDARITPAGDKLSIDAPEPVQYETLLLLERIRQARKLPLKSRYPARLVAGESPYAALAERLGAPATFTFTDYAPLRAIFRHWQEETEVAVLVDWPALSLAGLWPPTRIACSQHGVPWGEAMDAVLGPLDLGWRAVDGRTIQITTLDSIQADPQSIVLSGVSAAALDAARQRLSADARTRLTVLAVGDGVWISRATAPVQRQLAAELQGAN
;
A
#
# COMPACT_ATOMS: atom_id res chain seq x y z
N MET A 1 32.02 37.18 11.70
CA MET A 1 30.63 37.60 11.46
C MET A 1 29.78 36.35 11.26
N ALA A 2 28.76 36.13 12.09
CA ALA A 2 27.83 35.02 11.89
C ALA A 2 26.82 35.43 10.80
N ARG A 3 26.65 34.59 9.76
CA ARG A 3 25.65 34.80 8.71
C ARG A 3 24.42 33.96 9.02
N LEU A 4 23.26 34.61 9.20
CA LEU A 4 21.96 33.95 9.32
C LEU A 4 21.34 33.84 7.92
N ALA A 5 21.02 32.62 7.50
CA ALA A 5 20.32 32.37 6.24
C ALA A 5 18.82 32.26 6.50
N VAL A 6 18.03 33.22 6.01
CA VAL A 6 16.57 33.23 6.13
C VAL A 6 15.96 32.50 4.94
N ARG A 7 15.31 31.36 5.19
CA ARG A 7 14.70 30.52 4.14
C ARG A 7 13.22 30.82 3.86
N ASN A 8 12.54 31.53 4.76
CA ASN A 8 11.13 31.86 4.63
C ASN A 8 10.96 33.38 4.45
N GLN A 9 10.41 33.78 3.31
CA GLN A 9 10.22 35.18 2.94
C GLN A 9 9.20 35.91 3.82
N ALA A 10 8.28 35.18 4.48
CA ALA A 10 7.30 35.75 5.40
C ALA A 10 7.91 36.29 6.70
N LEU A 11 9.16 35.93 7.00
CA LEU A 11 9.88 36.41 8.19
C LEU A 11 10.56 37.76 7.97
N ILE A 12 10.55 38.27 6.74
CA ILE A 12 11.08 39.60 6.41
C ILE A 12 10.20 40.66 7.09
N GLY A 13 10.82 41.54 7.89
CA GLY A 13 10.16 42.55 8.71
C GLY A 13 9.79 42.11 10.13
N GLN A 14 10.07 40.86 10.52
CA GLN A 14 9.85 40.37 11.88
C GLN A 14 11.13 40.40 12.72
N ILE A 15 10.99 40.63 14.03
CA ILE A 15 12.08 40.56 15.01
C ILE A 15 12.07 39.17 15.62
N LEU A 16 13.14 38.40 15.42
CA LEU A 16 13.27 37.04 15.91
C LEU A 16 14.46 36.90 16.87
N ALA A 17 14.32 36.04 17.87
CA ALA A 17 15.43 35.72 18.77
C ALA A 17 16.46 34.86 18.03
N CYS A 18 17.72 35.29 18.00
CA CYS A 18 18.81 34.50 17.44
C CYS A 18 19.01 33.24 18.28
N PRO A 19 18.89 32.02 17.72
CA PRO A 19 18.97 30.78 18.50
C PRO A 19 20.37 30.55 19.11
N LYS A 20 21.39 31.27 18.63
CA LYS A 20 22.77 31.11 19.09
C LYS A 20 23.12 31.97 20.32
N CYS A 21 22.47 33.12 20.49
CA CYS A 21 22.83 34.06 21.55
C CYS A 21 21.63 34.74 22.23
N GLY A 22 20.40 34.42 21.84
CA GLY A 22 19.17 34.97 22.42
C GLY A 22 18.89 36.44 22.08
N SER A 23 19.75 37.09 21.29
CA SER A 23 19.56 38.50 20.91
C SER A 23 18.45 38.65 19.86
N MET A 24 17.61 39.68 20.01
CA MET A 24 16.56 40.02 19.06
C MET A 24 17.15 40.63 17.78
N VAL A 25 16.90 40.01 16.62
CA VAL A 25 17.41 40.44 15.30
C VAL A 25 16.22 40.72 14.38
N LEU A 26 16.15 41.93 13.83
CA LEU A 26 15.20 42.28 12.77
C LEU A 26 15.69 41.71 11.44
N VAL A 27 14.84 40.96 10.75
CA VAL A 27 15.12 40.47 9.40
C VAL A 27 14.76 41.55 8.39
N GLU A 28 15.76 42.28 7.89
CA GLU A 28 15.54 43.34 6.91
C GLU A 28 15.30 42.79 5.49
N PRO A 29 14.44 43.44 4.68
CA PRO A 29 14.23 43.05 3.29
C PRO A 29 15.53 43.22 2.47
N PRO A 30 15.82 42.28 1.56
CA PRO A 30 16.97 42.40 0.66
C PRO A 30 16.70 43.55 -0.33
N GLY A 31 17.16 44.76 0.00
CA GLY A 31 16.97 45.93 -0.86
C GLY A 31 17.37 47.30 -0.31
N ALA A 32 17.70 47.45 0.98
CA ALA A 32 18.05 48.74 1.57
C ALA A 32 19.54 48.85 1.95
N ALA A 33 20.45 48.48 1.06
CA ALA A 33 21.86 48.84 1.22
C ALA A 33 22.11 50.23 0.58
N THR A 34 21.85 51.29 1.35
CA THR A 34 22.43 52.61 1.07
C THR A 34 23.95 52.51 1.12
N GLY A 35 24.61 52.94 0.03
CA GLY A 35 26.05 52.88 -0.14
C GLY A 35 26.82 53.59 0.97
N GLY A 36 27.81 52.89 1.51
CA GLY A 36 28.84 53.40 2.41
C GLY A 36 30.15 52.74 2.07
N ALA A 37 31.17 53.58 1.83
CA ALA A 37 32.46 53.28 1.26
C ALA A 37 33.25 52.16 1.96
N ASP A 38 33.86 51.29 1.16
CA ASP A 38 35.28 50.92 1.30
C ASP A 38 35.70 50.07 0.09
N ALA A 39 36.52 50.65 -0.78
CA ALA A 39 37.24 49.95 -1.83
C ALA A 39 38.74 50.29 -1.70
N PRO A 40 39.66 49.30 -1.67
CA PRO A 40 41.07 49.56 -1.86
C PRO A 40 41.42 49.64 -3.35
N PRO A 41 42.56 50.27 -3.71
CA PRO A 41 42.81 50.74 -5.06
C PRO A 41 43.33 49.60 -5.96
N THR A 42 42.96 49.64 -7.23
CA THR A 42 43.71 48.94 -8.27
C THR A 42 43.78 49.83 -9.51
N GLU A 43 45.02 50.07 -9.94
CA GLU A 43 45.43 50.90 -11.06
C GLU A 43 45.00 50.35 -12.44
N PRO A 44 45.00 51.20 -13.48
CA PRO A 44 44.25 50.97 -14.71
C PRO A 44 45.06 50.26 -15.78
N THR A 45 44.39 49.49 -16.64
CA THR A 45 44.89 49.17 -17.98
C THR A 45 43.88 49.62 -19.03
N SER A 46 44.40 50.45 -19.92
CA SER A 46 43.82 51.09 -21.09
C SER A 46 43.45 50.08 -22.19
N GLY A 47 42.37 50.36 -22.94
CA GLY A 47 42.03 49.63 -24.17
C GLY A 47 40.67 50.02 -24.74
N ALA A 48 40.68 50.96 -25.68
CA ALA A 48 39.54 51.58 -26.35
C ALA A 48 38.76 50.65 -27.32
N ALA A 49 37.45 50.88 -27.49
CA ALA A 49 36.87 51.45 -28.73
C ALA A 49 35.33 51.26 -28.87
N ALA A 50 34.67 52.38 -29.16
CA ALA A 50 33.54 52.59 -30.08
C ALA A 50 32.14 51.95 -29.84
N LYS A 51 31.21 52.87 -29.49
CA LYS A 51 29.76 52.98 -29.78
C LYS A 51 29.39 52.68 -31.27
N PRO A 52 28.11 52.41 -31.65
CA PRO A 52 26.96 53.27 -31.33
C PRO A 52 25.59 52.63 -31.02
N THR A 53 24.76 53.48 -30.41
CA THR A 53 23.34 53.40 -30.05
C THR A 53 22.40 53.14 -31.25
N PRO A 54 21.19 52.63 -31.00
CA PRO A 54 20.01 53.40 -31.42
C PRO A 54 18.94 53.53 -30.33
N ALA A 55 18.19 54.63 -30.45
CA ALA A 55 17.09 55.06 -29.61
C ALA A 55 15.76 54.45 -30.07
N VAL A 56 14.86 54.07 -29.14
CA VAL A 56 13.41 54.04 -29.36
C VAL A 56 12.67 54.27 -28.02
N GLU A 57 11.96 55.39 -28.00
CA GLU A 57 10.62 55.71 -27.47
C GLU A 57 10.05 54.97 -26.23
N GLN A 58 9.85 55.76 -25.18
CA GLN A 58 8.89 55.52 -24.10
C GLN A 58 7.48 55.91 -24.57
N SER A 59 6.53 54.97 -24.52
CA SER A 59 5.10 55.23 -24.69
C SER A 59 4.36 55.02 -23.36
N SER A 60 3.58 56.03 -22.98
CA SER A 60 2.68 56.07 -21.81
C SER A 60 1.52 55.08 -21.95
N PRO A 61 0.97 54.54 -20.84
CA PRO A 61 -0.23 53.72 -20.87
C PRO A 61 -1.51 54.56 -20.97
N VAL A 62 -2.37 54.18 -21.93
CA VAL A 62 -3.69 54.72 -22.23
C VAL A 62 -4.75 54.15 -21.28
N THR A 63 -5.61 55.02 -20.78
CA THR A 63 -6.83 54.74 -20.01
C THR A 63 -7.85 53.93 -20.83
N PRO A 64 -8.40 52.80 -20.32
CA PRO A 64 -9.45 52.09 -21.03
C PRO A 64 -10.82 52.74 -20.79
N ALA A 65 -11.49 53.06 -21.90
CA ALA A 65 -12.85 53.56 -21.98
C ALA A 65 -13.89 52.43 -21.78
N ALA A 66 -15.01 52.81 -21.18
CA ALA A 66 -16.19 51.98 -20.96
C ALA A 66 -16.86 51.54 -22.27
N PRO A 67 -17.39 50.29 -22.37
CA PRO A 67 -18.29 49.91 -23.43
C PRO A 67 -19.75 50.12 -23.04
N ALA A 68 -20.47 50.85 -23.89
CA ALA A 68 -21.93 50.96 -23.89
C ALA A 68 -22.52 50.11 -25.02
N ALA A 69 -23.71 49.58 -24.75
CA ALA A 69 -24.78 49.13 -25.65
C ALA A 69 -24.60 47.80 -26.42
N THR A 70 -25.54 46.89 -26.13
CA THR A 70 -26.08 45.91 -27.10
C THR A 70 -27.62 45.99 -27.02
N PRO A 71 -28.35 45.73 -28.12
CA PRO A 71 -29.72 46.18 -28.32
C PRO A 71 -30.77 45.15 -27.90
N ALA A 72 -31.99 45.66 -27.74
CA ALA A 72 -33.22 44.94 -27.50
C ALA A 72 -33.62 44.06 -28.69
N VAL A 73 -34.03 42.82 -28.40
CA VAL A 73 -34.85 41.99 -29.30
C VAL A 73 -36.12 41.58 -28.57
N GLU A 74 -37.19 42.05 -29.18
CA GLU A 74 -38.61 41.74 -29.12
C GLU A 74 -38.93 40.25 -29.32
N LYS A 75 -39.72 39.61 -28.44
CA LYS A 75 -40.96 38.90 -28.82
C LYS A 75 -41.68 38.19 -27.65
N ALA A 76 -43.01 38.31 -27.75
CA ALA A 76 -44.05 37.30 -27.52
C ALA A 76 -44.41 36.86 -26.08
N ALA A 77 -45.64 37.21 -25.75
CA ALA A 77 -46.53 36.69 -24.73
C ALA A 77 -46.61 35.17 -24.67
N GLU A 78 -46.74 34.64 -23.45
CA GLU A 78 -47.36 33.34 -23.22
C GLU A 78 -48.17 33.35 -21.91
N THR A 79 -49.40 32.87 -22.04
CA THR A 79 -50.39 32.63 -20.97
C THR A 79 -50.22 31.19 -20.50
N PRO A 80 -50.59 30.83 -19.26
CA PRO A 80 -51.05 29.45 -19.05
C PRO A 80 -52.42 29.40 -18.37
N VAL A 81 -53.35 28.76 -19.09
CA VAL A 81 -54.56 28.12 -18.57
C VAL A 81 -54.52 26.67 -19.03
N ALA A 82 -55.01 25.79 -18.15
CA ALA A 82 -55.47 24.41 -18.35
C ALA A 82 -54.53 23.27 -17.95
N THR A 83 -54.92 22.66 -16.82
CA THR A 83 -54.82 21.24 -16.48
C THR A 83 -55.24 20.31 -17.62
N PRO A 84 -54.79 19.04 -17.59
CA PRO A 84 -55.81 17.99 -17.56
C PRO A 84 -55.55 16.85 -16.58
N VAL A 85 -56.67 16.20 -16.28
CA VAL A 85 -56.96 15.11 -15.35
C VAL A 85 -57.46 13.94 -16.21
N VAL A 86 -56.93 12.73 -15.93
CA VAL A 86 -57.58 11.39 -16.05
C VAL A 86 -57.78 10.83 -17.48
N GLN A 87 -57.25 9.63 -17.75
CA GLN A 87 -58.05 8.39 -17.85
C GLN A 87 -57.20 7.13 -18.11
N THR A 88 -57.52 6.14 -17.29
CA THR A 88 -57.24 4.70 -17.35
C THR A 88 -58.10 3.97 -18.40
N GLY A 89 -57.54 2.92 -19.01
CA GLY A 89 -58.20 1.86 -19.77
C GLY A 89 -57.16 1.20 -20.69
N GLY A 90 -56.91 -0.11 -20.72
CA GLY A 90 -57.71 -1.27 -20.33
C GLY A 90 -58.19 -1.99 -21.59
N ASP A 91 -57.41 -2.96 -22.10
CA ASP A 91 -57.77 -4.12 -22.96
C ASP A 91 -56.47 -4.74 -23.51
N ALA A 92 -56.33 -6.00 -23.90
CA ALA A 92 -56.86 -7.32 -23.54
C ALA A 92 -56.29 -8.29 -24.61
N GLY A 93 -56.03 -9.54 -24.22
CA GLY A 93 -55.74 -10.67 -25.10
C GLY A 93 -54.25 -11.02 -25.19
N GLY A 94 -53.80 -12.26 -24.98
CA GLY A 94 -54.44 -13.55 -24.78
C GLY A 94 -53.43 -14.66 -25.13
N PHE A 95 -53.55 -15.82 -24.47
CA PHE A 95 -52.90 -17.15 -24.65
C PHE A 95 -52.44 -17.68 -23.28
N ASP A 96 -53.24 -18.47 -22.54
CA ASP A 96 -53.56 -19.90 -22.73
C ASP A 96 -52.31 -20.78 -22.87
N ASP A 97 -51.82 -21.34 -21.75
CA ASP A 97 -51.92 -22.79 -21.48
C ASP A 97 -51.43 -23.15 -20.06
N LEU A 98 -52.31 -23.85 -19.33
CA LEU A 98 -52.11 -24.52 -18.03
C LEU A 98 -51.86 -26.04 -18.29
N PRO A 99 -51.26 -26.81 -17.35
CA PRO A 99 -51.96 -27.35 -16.17
C PRO A 99 -51.11 -27.27 -14.89
N THR A 100 -51.60 -26.78 -13.74
CA THR A 100 -52.57 -27.36 -12.78
C THR A 100 -52.20 -28.73 -12.20
N ALA A 101 -51.71 -28.73 -10.95
CA ALA A 101 -52.21 -29.55 -9.82
C ALA A 101 -51.57 -29.05 -8.50
N LEU A 102 -52.32 -28.30 -7.69
CA LEU A 102 -52.95 -28.67 -6.40
C LEU A 102 -52.06 -28.31 -5.18
N ASP A 103 -52.41 -27.24 -4.42
CA ASP A 103 -53.29 -27.23 -3.22
C ASP A 103 -52.57 -27.83 -1.99
N GLU A 104 -52.50 -27.24 -0.79
CA GLU A 104 -53.58 -26.60 0.00
C GLU A 104 -53.03 -25.57 1.02
N GLY A 105 -53.83 -24.50 1.26
CA GLY A 105 -54.20 -23.92 2.58
C GLY A 105 -53.12 -23.27 3.48
N VAL A 106 -53.35 -22.17 4.22
CA VAL A 106 -54.59 -21.57 4.73
C VAL A 106 -54.30 -20.11 5.16
N ASP A 107 -55.30 -19.25 4.96
CA ASP A 107 -55.72 -18.00 5.64
C ASP A 107 -55.04 -17.61 6.98
N ALA A 108 -54.99 -16.36 7.46
CA ALA A 108 -55.62 -15.09 7.09
C ALA A 108 -54.94 -13.91 7.82
N ALA A 109 -55.24 -12.72 7.30
CA ALA A 109 -54.94 -11.36 7.76
C ALA A 109 -55.24 -11.06 9.25
N SER A 110 -54.47 -10.13 9.84
CA SER A 110 -54.98 -8.76 10.15
C SER A 110 -54.05 -7.93 11.06
N ALA A 111 -54.08 -6.63 10.77
CA ALA A 111 -53.99 -5.48 11.68
C ALA A 111 -52.62 -4.87 12.07
N LEU A 112 -52.39 -3.69 11.46
CA LEU A 112 -51.67 -2.54 11.99
C LEU A 112 -52.16 -2.13 13.39
N THR A 113 -51.28 -1.58 14.24
CA THR A 113 -51.33 -0.16 14.69
C THR A 113 -50.23 0.20 15.71
N ASN A 114 -49.68 1.41 15.48
CA ASN A 114 -49.23 2.45 16.42
C ASN A 114 -48.19 2.14 17.51
N ASN A 115 -47.11 2.94 17.48
CA ASN A 115 -46.43 3.34 18.70
C ASN A 115 -46.03 4.84 18.64
N THR A 116 -46.69 5.64 19.46
CA THR A 116 -46.35 7.02 19.83
C THR A 116 -45.78 7.01 21.24
N GLY A 117 -44.67 7.71 21.45
CA GLY A 117 -43.94 7.74 22.72
C GLY A 117 -44.56 8.59 23.82
N VAL A 118 -43.96 8.51 25.02
CA VAL A 118 -44.02 9.50 26.10
C VAL A 118 -42.73 9.38 26.94
N ASP A 119 -42.16 10.54 27.28
CA ASP A 119 -41.08 10.82 28.24
C ASP A 119 -41.36 10.33 29.69
N VAL A 120 -40.30 10.23 30.51
CA VAL A 120 -40.12 10.98 31.78
C VAL A 120 -38.86 10.50 32.51
N ALA A 121 -38.20 11.47 33.13
CA ALA A 121 -36.85 11.51 33.65
C ALA A 121 -36.56 10.79 34.99
N SER A 122 -35.26 10.76 35.29
CA SER A 122 -34.63 10.97 36.61
C SER A 122 -34.75 9.85 37.64
N THR A 123 -33.60 9.31 38.11
CA THR A 123 -33.09 9.43 39.50
C THR A 123 -31.71 8.74 39.62
N ALA A 124 -30.91 9.27 40.54
CA ALA A 124 -29.50 9.05 40.83
C ALA A 124 -29.06 7.63 41.29
N ALA A 125 -27.73 7.45 41.24
CA ALA A 125 -26.95 6.36 41.84
C ALA A 125 -27.12 6.26 43.38
N PRO A 126 -26.71 5.13 44.02
CA PRO A 126 -25.33 5.05 44.50
C PRO A 126 -24.66 3.65 44.48
N ALA A 127 -23.32 3.70 44.44
CA ALA A 127 -22.29 2.97 45.20
C ALA A 127 -22.41 1.46 45.58
N GLU A 128 -21.30 0.77 45.25
CA GLU A 128 -20.54 -0.26 46.02
C GLU A 128 -21.24 -1.52 46.56
N ALA A 129 -20.79 -2.71 46.12
CA ALA A 129 -20.17 -3.74 46.99
C ALA A 129 -19.93 -5.09 46.26
N THR A 130 -18.68 -5.57 46.36
CA THR A 130 -18.21 -6.96 46.61
C THR A 130 -18.64 -8.15 45.73
N ALA A 131 -17.64 -8.70 45.03
CA ALA A 131 -17.12 -10.07 45.08
C ALA A 131 -18.05 -11.29 45.35
N ALA A 132 -17.76 -12.30 44.52
CA ALA A 132 -17.76 -13.75 44.79
C ALA A 132 -19.01 -14.58 44.45
N GLU A 133 -18.72 -15.61 43.64
CA GLU A 133 -19.28 -16.96 43.71
C GLU A 133 -20.65 -17.20 43.06
N THR A 134 -20.65 -17.67 41.82
CA THR A 134 -21.48 -18.84 41.49
C THR A 134 -20.89 -19.66 40.34
N ALA A 135 -20.33 -20.79 40.71
CA ALA A 135 -20.13 -21.93 39.83
C ALA A 135 -21.47 -22.66 39.59
N SER A 136 -21.51 -23.42 38.49
CA SER A 136 -22.54 -24.38 38.08
C SER A 136 -23.75 -23.81 37.31
N ARG A 137 -23.70 -24.00 35.98
CA ARG A 137 -24.75 -24.68 35.18
C ARG A 137 -24.49 -24.51 33.69
N SER A 138 -23.90 -25.53 33.07
CA SER A 138 -24.28 -26.03 31.73
C SER A 138 -23.28 -27.10 31.26
N LEU A 139 -23.26 -28.22 31.99
CA LEU A 139 -22.79 -29.50 31.47
C LEU A 139 -24.03 -30.24 30.96
N LEU A 140 -24.32 -30.10 29.67
CA LEU A 140 -25.20 -30.99 28.89
C LEU A 140 -25.09 -30.56 27.43
N TRP A 141 -24.43 -31.41 26.62
CA TRP A 141 -24.46 -31.56 25.15
C TRP A 141 -23.08 -31.97 24.59
N ILE A 142 -22.62 -33.18 24.97
CA ILE A 142 -21.73 -34.02 24.17
C ILE A 142 -22.28 -35.45 24.25
N ILE A 143 -23.26 -35.81 23.42
CA ILE A 143 -23.49 -37.19 22.94
C ILE A 143 -24.20 -37.08 21.59
N GLY A 144 -23.46 -37.22 20.48
CA GLY A 144 -24.05 -37.28 19.14
C GLY A 144 -23.06 -37.06 18.01
N GLY A 145 -22.05 -37.92 17.87
CA GLY A 145 -21.15 -37.85 16.71
C GLY A 145 -19.88 -38.71 16.75
N ALA A 146 -19.92 -39.93 17.29
CA ALA A 146 -18.74 -40.79 17.40
C ALA A 146 -19.00 -42.27 17.05
N THR A 147 -19.78 -42.55 15.99
CA THR A 147 -20.06 -43.95 15.58
C THR A 147 -20.05 -44.17 14.06
N LEU A 148 -19.10 -43.59 13.32
CA LEU A 148 -18.89 -43.93 11.90
C LEU A 148 -17.42 -43.88 11.43
N GLY A 149 -16.45 -43.92 12.37
CA GLY A 149 -15.01 -43.89 12.07
C GLY A 149 -14.21 -45.09 12.57
N ALA A 150 -14.86 -46.17 13.02
CA ALA A 150 -14.18 -47.32 13.63
C ALA A 150 -14.13 -48.59 12.73
N ALA A 151 -14.75 -48.56 11.54
CA ALA A 151 -14.79 -49.73 10.64
C ALA A 151 -13.66 -49.76 9.59
N VAL A 152 -12.94 -48.65 9.36
CA VAL A 152 -11.91 -48.57 8.30
C VAL A 152 -10.50 -48.85 8.83
N VAL A 153 -10.24 -48.64 10.12
CA VAL A 153 -8.90 -48.84 10.72
C VAL A 153 -8.64 -50.30 11.13
N ALA A 154 -9.69 -51.12 11.33
CA ALA A 154 -9.55 -52.54 11.63
C ALA A 154 -9.24 -53.42 10.39
N GLY A 155 -9.48 -52.92 9.17
CA GLY A 155 -9.21 -53.66 7.92
C GLY A 155 -7.77 -53.53 7.42
N ALA A 156 -7.07 -52.44 7.75
CA ALA A 156 -5.72 -52.17 7.26
C ALA A 156 -4.61 -52.80 8.13
N MET A 157 -4.92 -53.21 9.37
CA MET A 157 -3.94 -53.81 10.29
C MET A 157 -3.85 -55.34 10.20
N LEU A 158 -4.65 -56.00 9.35
CA LEU A 158 -4.69 -57.46 9.22
C LEU A 158 -3.93 -58.00 7.97
N LEU A 159 -3.25 -57.13 7.21
CA LEU A 159 -2.50 -57.49 5.99
C LEU A 159 -0.97 -57.42 6.14
N LEU A 160 -0.45 -57.18 7.35
CA LEU A 160 1.00 -57.00 7.59
C LEU A 160 1.64 -58.01 8.56
N THR A 161 0.97 -59.12 8.90
CA THR A 161 1.56 -60.16 9.75
C THR A 161 1.36 -61.57 9.18
N GLY A 162 2.42 -62.08 8.54
CA GLY A 162 2.63 -63.48 8.18
C GLY A 162 3.35 -63.59 6.83
N GLY A 163 4.59 -64.04 6.69
CA GLY A 163 5.52 -64.74 7.56
C GLY A 163 6.33 -65.72 6.70
N GLY A 164 7.62 -65.94 7.02
CA GLY A 164 8.32 -67.17 6.65
C GLY A 164 9.64 -67.05 5.87
N ASP A 165 10.73 -66.93 6.63
CA ASP A 165 11.97 -67.73 6.59
C ASP A 165 12.86 -67.83 5.33
N ASP A 166 14.09 -67.34 5.50
CA ASP A 166 15.33 -67.76 4.82
C ASP A 166 15.67 -69.25 5.13
N PRO A 167 16.49 -69.94 4.30
CA PRO A 167 17.92 -69.96 4.60
C PRO A 167 18.89 -70.07 3.39
N VAL A 168 20.03 -69.38 3.53
CA VAL A 168 21.43 -69.82 3.30
C VAL A 168 21.82 -70.42 1.93
N ALA A 169 22.69 -69.72 1.19
CA ALA A 169 24.09 -70.14 0.91
C ALA A 169 24.78 -69.24 -0.13
N ALA A 170 26.06 -68.96 0.13
CA ALA A 170 27.00 -68.27 -0.74
C ALA A 170 27.22 -68.99 -2.09
N ASN A 171 27.56 -68.27 -3.16
CA ASN A 171 28.93 -68.11 -3.67
C ASN A 171 28.96 -67.52 -5.10
N THR A 172 30.00 -66.71 -5.34
CA THR A 172 30.75 -66.57 -6.61
C THR A 172 30.17 -65.80 -7.81
N ALA A 173 31.04 -64.91 -8.29
CA ALA A 173 31.03 -64.16 -9.54
C ALA A 173 30.68 -64.95 -10.81
N ALA A 174 30.06 -64.27 -11.78
CA ALA A 174 30.47 -64.16 -13.19
C ALA A 174 29.29 -63.68 -14.07
N ALA A 175 29.50 -62.62 -14.85
CA ALA A 175 28.90 -62.48 -16.19
C ALA A 175 29.48 -63.60 -17.09
N PRO A 176 28.82 -64.11 -18.17
CA PRO A 176 28.07 -63.33 -19.17
C PRO A 176 26.88 -64.04 -19.86
N ALA A 177 26.28 -63.34 -20.84
CA ALA A 177 25.71 -63.83 -22.11
C ALA A 177 24.31 -64.50 -22.19
N THR A 178 23.44 -63.82 -22.96
CA THR A 178 22.50 -64.32 -24.01
C THR A 178 21.52 -65.49 -23.76
N SER A 179 20.24 -65.21 -24.03
CA SER A 179 19.27 -65.90 -24.94
C SER A 179 17.82 -65.76 -24.39
N PRO A 180 16.76 -66.19 -25.09
CA PRO A 180 16.33 -65.89 -26.46
C PRO A 180 14.83 -65.46 -26.52
N ASP A 181 14.44 -65.11 -27.74
CA ASP A 181 13.11 -65.01 -28.34
C ASP A 181 12.02 -65.95 -27.80
N ALA A 182 10.84 -65.41 -27.47
CA ALA A 182 9.57 -66.15 -27.34
C ALA A 182 8.35 -65.20 -27.34
N THR A 183 7.77 -65.02 -28.53
CA THR A 183 6.35 -64.96 -28.89
C THR A 183 5.32 -64.97 -27.75
N LEU A 184 4.40 -63.99 -27.73
CA LEU A 184 3.01 -64.17 -27.29
C LEU A 184 2.08 -63.08 -27.88
N ASP A 185 0.91 -63.56 -28.28
CA ASP A 185 -0.19 -62.97 -29.06
C ASP A 185 -0.94 -61.76 -28.44
N PRO A 186 -1.72 -61.02 -29.27
CA PRO A 186 -2.53 -59.86 -28.89
C PRO A 186 -3.90 -60.19 -28.26
N PRO A 187 -4.56 -59.22 -27.58
CA PRO A 187 -5.89 -59.39 -26.99
C PRO A 187 -7.05 -59.18 -28.00
N PRO A 188 -8.28 -59.65 -27.66
CA PRO A 188 -9.34 -59.95 -28.63
C PRO A 188 -10.34 -58.80 -28.93
N ASP A 189 -11.03 -59.04 -30.05
CA ASP A 189 -12.08 -58.31 -30.75
C ASP A 189 -13.24 -57.72 -29.93
N VAL A 190 -13.69 -56.53 -30.38
CA VAL A 190 -15.03 -55.98 -30.16
C VAL A 190 -15.71 -55.86 -31.54
N PRO A 191 -16.95 -56.38 -31.73
CA PRO A 191 -17.60 -56.43 -33.04
C PRO A 191 -18.26 -55.10 -33.47
N PRO A 192 -18.49 -54.90 -34.78
CA PRO A 192 -19.14 -53.71 -35.33
C PRO A 192 -20.66 -53.86 -35.43
N THR A 193 -21.38 -52.74 -35.31
CA THR A 193 -22.79 -52.63 -35.70
C THR A 193 -22.93 -51.62 -36.84
N SER A 194 -23.52 -52.10 -37.94
CA SER A 194 -23.84 -51.36 -39.15
C SER A 194 -25.17 -50.58 -39.05
N ASP A 195 -25.29 -49.63 -39.98
CA ASP A 195 -26.50 -49.15 -40.68
C ASP A 195 -27.54 -48.28 -39.95
N VAL A 196 -27.81 -47.10 -40.52
CA VAL A 196 -29.09 -46.71 -41.17
C VAL A 196 -28.95 -45.29 -41.79
N ALA A 197 -29.36 -45.15 -43.05
CA ALA A 197 -29.46 -43.91 -43.85
C ALA A 197 -30.93 -43.35 -43.87
N PRO A 198 -31.33 -42.42 -44.77
CA PRO A 198 -31.20 -40.96 -44.73
C PRO A 198 -32.57 -40.20 -44.85
N GLN A 199 -32.55 -38.90 -45.19
CA GLN A 199 -33.64 -37.92 -45.50
C GLN A 199 -33.98 -36.95 -44.33
N SER A 200 -34.24 -35.64 -44.49
CA SER A 200 -34.81 -34.84 -45.59
C SER A 200 -34.43 -33.34 -45.48
N GLU A 201 -34.44 -32.62 -46.61
CA GLU A 201 -34.44 -31.15 -46.76
C GLU A 201 -35.65 -30.46 -46.08
N PRO A 202 -35.58 -29.12 -45.94
CA PRO A 202 -36.75 -28.29 -46.21
C PRO A 202 -36.47 -27.07 -47.12
N PRO A 203 -37.54 -26.42 -47.63
CA PRO A 203 -37.54 -25.79 -48.95
C PRO A 203 -37.43 -24.25 -48.93
N ASN A 204 -37.23 -23.75 -50.15
CA ASN A 204 -37.14 -22.35 -50.58
C ASN A 204 -38.45 -21.92 -51.27
N SER A 205 -38.87 -20.66 -51.11
CA SER A 205 -39.83 -19.85 -51.90
C SER A 205 -40.28 -18.65 -51.03
N ASP A 206 -40.51 -17.40 -51.45
CA ASP A 206 -40.40 -16.64 -52.71
C ASP A 206 -40.79 -15.17 -52.36
N ARG A 207 -40.19 -14.16 -53.03
CA ARG A 207 -40.69 -12.78 -53.36
C ARG A 207 -41.06 -11.81 -52.20
N ASP A 208 -40.78 -10.50 -52.22
CA ASP A 208 -40.78 -9.46 -53.27
C ASP A 208 -39.81 -8.27 -52.97
N ALA A 209 -39.39 -7.56 -54.03
CA ALA A 209 -38.57 -6.35 -54.05
C ALA A 209 -39.38 -5.05 -53.72
N PRO A 210 -38.77 -3.84 -53.55
CA PRO A 210 -38.15 -3.06 -54.64
C PRO A 210 -36.80 -2.40 -54.29
N VAL A 211 -35.80 -2.43 -55.18
CA VAL A 211 -35.37 -1.36 -56.12
C VAL A 211 -35.05 -0.01 -55.47
N VAL A 212 -33.76 0.25 -55.24
CA VAL A 212 -33.11 1.55 -55.50
C VAL A 212 -31.76 1.25 -56.15
N GLU A 213 -31.61 1.67 -57.40
CA GLU A 213 -30.37 1.73 -58.17
C GLU A 213 -29.54 2.91 -57.65
N ASP A 214 -28.24 2.70 -57.39
CA ASP A 214 -27.23 3.68 -57.78
C ASP A 214 -25.85 3.03 -57.94
N ASP A 215 -25.08 3.67 -58.80
CA ASP A 215 -24.09 3.17 -59.74
C ASP A 215 -22.66 3.01 -59.16
N ALA A 216 -21.87 2.17 -59.86
CA ALA A 216 -20.40 2.17 -60.05
C ALA A 216 -19.46 2.44 -58.85
N ALA A 217 -18.42 1.64 -58.57
CA ALA A 217 -17.46 1.10 -59.51
C ALA A 217 -16.69 -0.09 -58.90
N ALA A 218 -16.34 -1.02 -59.78
CA ALA A 218 -15.61 -2.24 -59.50
C ALA A 218 -14.11 -2.00 -59.27
N GLU A 219 -13.55 -2.64 -58.25
CA GLU A 219 -12.18 -3.13 -58.29
C GLU A 219 -12.18 -4.58 -57.76
N LEU A 220 -11.90 -5.50 -58.68
CA LEU A 220 -11.84 -6.94 -58.49
C LEU A 220 -10.55 -7.30 -57.74
N VAL A 221 -10.66 -7.86 -56.53
CA VAL A 221 -9.58 -8.65 -55.92
C VAL A 221 -10.01 -10.10 -55.94
N GLN A 222 -9.28 -10.89 -56.72
CA GLN A 222 -9.43 -12.33 -56.89
C GLN A 222 -8.90 -13.05 -55.64
N ASP A 223 -9.67 -14.02 -55.17
CA ASP A 223 -9.22 -15.08 -54.27
C ASP A 223 -8.12 -15.90 -54.94
N ASP A 224 -6.93 -15.91 -54.35
CA ASP A 224 -5.83 -16.82 -54.69
C ASP A 224 -5.76 -17.92 -53.61
N PRO A 225 -5.58 -19.20 -54.00
CA PRO A 225 -5.68 -20.33 -53.08
C PRO A 225 -4.40 -20.51 -52.26
N LEU A 226 -4.60 -20.98 -51.03
CA LEU A 226 -3.58 -21.42 -50.08
C LEU A 226 -2.55 -22.33 -50.75
N ALA A 227 -1.35 -21.80 -50.98
CA ALA A 227 -0.15 -22.57 -51.22
C ALA A 227 0.50 -22.91 -49.88
N GLU A 228 0.68 -24.22 -49.63
CA GLU A 228 1.64 -24.76 -48.67
C GLU A 228 3.01 -24.12 -48.90
N ILE A 229 3.49 -23.37 -47.93
CA ILE A 229 4.90 -22.97 -47.84
C ILE A 229 5.57 -23.98 -46.91
N ASP A 230 6.31 -24.90 -47.52
CA ASP A 230 7.40 -25.64 -46.89
C ASP A 230 8.40 -24.63 -46.33
N GLU A 231 8.49 -24.53 -45.00
CA GLU A 231 9.56 -23.81 -44.31
C GLU A 231 10.88 -24.57 -44.48
N PRO A 232 11.92 -23.99 -45.10
CA PRO A 232 13.26 -24.56 -45.01
C PRO A 232 13.80 -24.30 -43.60
N ALA A 233 14.15 -25.39 -42.91
CA ALA A 233 14.88 -25.39 -41.65
C ALA A 233 16.13 -24.51 -41.76
N ALA A 234 16.10 -23.36 -41.08
CA ALA A 234 17.28 -22.55 -40.84
C ALA A 234 18.07 -23.19 -39.70
N GLU A 235 19.25 -23.70 -40.02
CA GLU A 235 20.27 -24.11 -39.06
C GLU A 235 20.60 -22.95 -38.11
N LEU A 236 20.43 -23.19 -36.81
CA LEU A 236 20.94 -22.36 -35.74
C LEU A 236 22.47 -22.33 -35.81
N PRO A 237 23.13 -21.16 -35.81
CA PRO A 237 24.58 -21.12 -35.62
C PRO A 237 24.93 -21.54 -34.19
N ASP A 238 25.85 -22.50 -34.10
CA ASP A 238 26.47 -22.99 -32.88
C ASP A 238 27.02 -21.85 -32.00
N ASP A 239 26.68 -21.92 -30.72
CA ASP A 239 27.10 -21.03 -29.64
C ASP A 239 28.56 -21.35 -29.24
N PRO A 240 29.56 -20.47 -29.46
CA PRO A 240 30.96 -20.79 -29.20
C PRO A 240 31.43 -20.20 -27.86
N PHE A 241 30.74 -20.48 -26.75
CA PHE A 241 31.23 -20.12 -25.40
C PHE A 241 31.14 -21.28 -24.41
N ALA A 242 31.86 -22.37 -24.70
CA ALA A 242 32.18 -23.40 -23.71
C ALA A 242 33.50 -24.12 -24.02
N ASN A 243 34.63 -23.46 -23.76
CA ASN A 243 35.87 -24.03 -23.21
C ASN A 243 37.05 -23.10 -23.51
N GLU A 244 37.59 -22.43 -22.49
CA GLU A 244 38.99 -22.03 -22.53
C GLU A 244 39.66 -22.35 -21.20
N THR A 245 40.27 -23.54 -21.21
CA THR A 245 41.38 -23.97 -20.38
C THR A 245 42.57 -23.03 -20.49
N LEU A 246 43.14 -22.65 -19.33
CA LEU A 246 44.57 -22.58 -19.03
C LEU A 246 45.54 -22.43 -20.24
N ARG A 247 46.11 -21.23 -20.44
CA ARG A 247 47.58 -20.98 -20.37
C ARG A 247 48.04 -19.56 -20.74
N ASP A 248 49.10 -19.18 -20.03
CA ASP A 248 50.23 -18.30 -20.39
C ASP A 248 50.02 -16.77 -20.48
N GLU A 249 50.09 -16.12 -19.31
CA GLU A 249 50.53 -14.71 -19.20
C GLU A 249 52.07 -14.59 -19.23
N PRO A 250 52.63 -13.59 -19.94
CA PRO A 250 54.06 -13.27 -19.94
C PRO A 250 54.46 -12.47 -18.67
N PRO A 251 55.77 -12.45 -18.31
CA PRO A 251 56.22 -11.99 -17.00
C PRO A 251 56.24 -10.47 -16.90
N VAL A 252 55.66 -9.94 -15.82
CA VAL A 252 55.81 -8.54 -15.40
C VAL A 252 56.87 -8.48 -14.31
N ASP A 253 57.85 -7.59 -14.52
CA ASP A 253 59.01 -7.35 -13.68
C ASP A 253 58.64 -7.00 -12.23
N ALA A 254 59.30 -7.68 -11.29
CA ALA A 254 59.23 -7.45 -9.86
C ALA A 254 60.19 -6.34 -9.40
N PRO A 255 59.77 -5.42 -8.51
CA PRO A 255 60.70 -4.62 -7.71
C PRO A 255 61.04 -5.33 -6.39
N ALA A 256 62.35 -5.48 -6.20
CA ALA A 256 63.17 -5.64 -5.00
C ALA A 256 62.52 -5.90 -3.62
N ALA A 257 63.03 -6.96 -2.99
CA ALA A 257 62.85 -7.38 -1.61
C ALA A 257 63.58 -6.48 -0.58
N GLU A 258 62.98 -6.37 0.61
CA GLU A 258 63.68 -6.06 1.86
C GLU A 258 63.59 -7.25 2.84
N PRO A 259 64.61 -7.45 3.71
CA PRO A 259 64.87 -8.74 4.34
C PRO A 259 64.25 -8.93 5.73
N THR A 260 63.85 -10.17 5.97
CA THR A 260 63.39 -10.76 7.25
C THR A 260 64.53 -10.81 8.29
N ALA A 261 64.20 -10.47 9.54
CA ALA A 261 65.00 -10.78 10.72
C ALA A 261 64.28 -11.82 11.62
N PRO A 262 65.03 -12.61 12.41
CA PRO A 262 64.57 -13.91 12.90
C PRO A 262 63.94 -13.87 14.31
N ILE A 263 63.00 -14.81 14.51
CA ILE A 263 62.34 -15.13 15.79
C ILE A 263 63.21 -16.16 16.55
N PRO A 264 63.49 -16.00 17.85
CA PRO A 264 64.03 -17.07 18.68
C PRO A 264 62.93 -17.81 19.45
N ALA A 265 63.15 -19.11 19.62
CA ALA A 265 62.35 -20.06 20.38
C ALA A 265 62.91 -20.27 21.80
N ALA A 266 62.02 -20.47 22.79
CA ALA A 266 62.14 -21.23 24.05
C ALA A 266 60.83 -20.98 24.84
N GLY A 267 60.11 -21.90 25.47
CA GLY A 267 60.44 -23.22 25.99
C GLY A 267 60.30 -23.21 27.53
N GLY A 268 59.27 -23.91 28.07
CA GLY A 268 59.34 -24.58 29.39
C GLY A 268 58.67 -23.93 30.61
N ASP A 269 57.54 -24.53 31.00
CA ASP A 269 57.14 -25.04 32.34
C ASP A 269 56.88 -24.14 33.57
N ALA A 270 55.82 -24.59 34.29
CA ALA A 270 55.59 -24.62 35.74
C ALA A 270 54.59 -23.62 36.40
N GLU A 271 53.44 -24.18 36.80
CA GLU A 271 52.58 -23.84 37.96
C GLU A 271 53.38 -23.95 39.31
N PRO A 272 52.85 -23.60 40.52
CA PRO A 272 51.53 -23.04 40.91
C PRO A 272 51.53 -21.94 42.02
N ALA A 273 50.30 -21.48 42.37
CA ALA A 273 49.84 -20.85 43.62
C ALA A 273 50.34 -19.43 44.01
N ASP A 274 49.43 -18.47 44.24
CA ASP A 274 48.87 -18.15 45.57
C ASP A 274 48.02 -16.86 45.55
N ASP A 275 47.20 -16.77 46.59
CA ASP A 275 46.18 -15.84 47.07
C ASP A 275 46.50 -14.32 47.06
N GLN A 276 45.52 -13.49 46.63
CA GLN A 276 44.94 -12.33 47.34
C GLN A 276 44.39 -11.19 46.43
N PRO A 277 43.31 -10.49 46.87
CA PRO A 277 42.66 -9.43 46.12
C PRO A 277 43.29 -8.07 46.41
N ARG A 278 43.65 -7.30 45.36
CA ARG A 278 43.98 -5.88 45.48
C ARG A 278 43.09 -5.04 44.58
N MET A 279 42.25 -4.25 45.24
CA MET A 279 41.63 -3.05 44.67
C MET A 279 42.72 -2.12 44.11
N ILE A 280 42.59 -1.73 42.84
CA ILE A 280 43.23 -0.52 42.31
C ILE A 280 42.17 0.28 41.55
N ILE A 281 41.85 1.44 42.14
CA ILE A 281 41.17 2.56 41.53
C ILE A 281 42.24 3.38 40.77
N GLY A 282 41.93 3.74 39.52
CA GLY A 282 42.45 4.94 38.85
C GLY A 282 43.66 4.75 37.92
N GLY A 283 43.49 5.15 36.65
CA GLY A 283 44.63 5.37 35.75
C GLY A 283 44.36 5.30 34.24
N GLY A 284 43.17 5.68 33.74
CA GLY A 284 42.90 5.77 32.31
C GLY A 284 43.34 7.13 31.73
N ARG A 285 44.24 7.10 30.75
CA ARG A 285 44.77 8.26 30.02
C ARG A 285 43.67 8.98 29.21
N PRO A 286 43.74 10.32 29.06
CA PRO A 286 42.83 11.05 28.18
C PRO A 286 43.32 11.01 26.73
N GLY A 287 42.43 10.66 25.81
CA GLY A 287 42.56 11.03 24.40
C GLY A 287 42.94 9.93 23.43
N GLU A 288 41.96 9.09 23.09
CA GLU A 288 41.81 8.54 21.73
C GLU A 288 40.32 8.23 21.53
N LEU A 289 39.58 9.19 20.98
CA LEU A 289 38.17 9.03 20.60
C LEU A 289 38.15 8.30 19.27
N ASP A 290 37.76 7.03 19.29
CA ASP A 290 37.52 6.23 18.10
C ASP A 290 36.23 6.73 17.40
N PRO A 291 36.33 7.38 16.22
CA PRO A 291 35.19 8.00 15.53
C PRO A 291 34.21 6.99 14.92
N LEU A 292 34.46 5.68 15.08
CA LEU A 292 33.55 4.61 14.64
C LEU A 292 32.82 3.92 15.81
N SER A 293 33.12 4.30 17.07
CA SER A 293 32.45 3.78 18.26
C SER A 293 31.21 4.59 18.69
N VAL A 294 30.93 5.70 18.02
CA VAL A 294 29.77 6.56 18.27
C VAL A 294 28.67 6.20 17.28
N ASP A 295 27.74 5.36 17.73
CA ASP A 295 26.51 5.06 17.01
C ASP A 295 25.56 6.27 17.06
N PRO A 296 25.27 6.93 15.91
CA PRO A 296 24.44 8.13 15.88
C PRO A 296 22.97 7.88 16.21
N GLU A 297 22.51 6.63 16.33
CA GLU A 297 21.10 6.31 16.63
C GLU A 297 20.80 6.19 18.15
N GLY A 298 21.81 6.29 19.01
CA GLY A 298 21.65 6.23 20.48
C GLY A 298 21.42 7.58 21.18
N LEU A 299 21.53 8.71 20.46
CA LEU A 299 21.38 10.06 21.03
C LEU A 299 19.91 10.49 21.05
N SER A 300 19.18 10.07 22.08
CA SER A 300 17.84 10.61 22.37
C SER A 300 17.94 12.10 22.75
N LEU A 301 17.42 12.97 21.89
CA LEU A 301 17.27 14.41 22.12
C LEU A 301 16.44 14.73 23.38
N SER A 302 15.67 13.76 23.88
CA SER A 302 14.91 13.85 25.13
C SER A 302 15.80 13.98 26.38
N ALA A 303 17.03 13.44 26.33
CA ALA A 303 17.98 13.53 27.44
C ALA A 303 18.67 14.91 27.54
N LEU A 304 18.75 15.66 26.43
CA LEU A 304 19.35 17.00 26.39
C LEU A 304 18.36 18.13 26.67
N LEU A 305 17.04 17.85 26.68
CA LEU A 305 15.98 18.81 27.03
C LEU A 305 15.48 18.73 28.49
N SER A 306 16.08 17.87 29.33
CA SER A 306 15.80 17.89 30.77
C SER A 306 16.56 19.03 31.44
N GLY A 307 16.00 20.24 31.35
CA GLY A 307 16.41 21.37 32.19
C GLY A 307 16.13 21.10 33.67
N PRO A 308 16.85 21.77 34.59
CA PRO A 308 16.64 21.59 36.02
C PRO A 308 15.22 21.96 36.43
N ALA A 309 14.67 21.17 37.35
CA ALA A 309 13.31 21.24 37.86
C ALA A 309 12.87 22.67 38.24
N PRO A 310 11.59 23.04 38.01
CA PRO A 310 11.06 24.30 38.50
C PRO A 310 11.11 24.29 40.03
N LEU A 311 11.74 25.34 40.58
CA LEU A 311 11.74 25.64 42.00
C LEU A 311 10.29 25.75 42.48
N THR A 312 10.00 25.01 43.56
CA THR A 312 8.77 25.07 44.34
C THR A 312 8.39 26.51 44.69
N PRO A 313 7.10 26.90 44.58
CA PRO A 313 6.63 28.16 45.15
C PRO A 313 6.77 28.11 46.67
N ARG A 314 7.40 29.15 47.20
CA ARG A 314 7.64 29.39 48.62
C ARG A 314 6.32 29.80 49.28
N GLU A 315 5.82 28.98 50.19
CA GLU A 315 4.88 29.38 51.23
C GLU A 315 5.59 30.36 52.17
N ASP A 316 5.03 31.57 52.30
CA ASP A 316 5.06 32.48 53.45
C ASP A 316 5.00 33.94 52.98
N GLU A 317 3.80 34.52 52.92
CA GLU A 317 3.60 35.89 53.41
C GLU A 317 2.12 36.13 53.76
N ALA A 318 1.81 35.91 55.03
CA ALA A 318 0.60 36.45 55.66
C ALA A 318 0.77 37.96 55.81
N VAL A 319 0.10 38.74 54.98
CA VAL A 319 -0.05 40.19 55.18
C VAL A 319 -1.51 40.53 55.43
N ALA A 320 -1.65 41.32 56.49
CA ALA A 320 -2.82 41.82 57.16
C ALA A 320 -3.96 42.35 56.27
N ALA A 321 -5.16 42.14 56.83
CA ALA A 321 -6.41 42.78 56.48
C ALA A 321 -6.32 44.31 56.37
N ALA A 322 -6.85 44.85 55.28
CA ALA A 322 -7.32 46.21 55.18
C ALA A 322 -8.63 46.20 54.36
N ASP A 323 -9.65 46.84 54.92
CA ASP A 323 -10.97 47.10 54.33
C ASP A 323 -10.87 47.61 52.88
N GLU A 324 -11.43 46.85 51.94
CA GLU A 324 -11.70 47.31 50.57
C GLU A 324 -13.23 47.30 50.34
N PRO A 325 -13.83 48.40 49.82
CA PRO A 325 -15.27 48.56 49.73
C PRO A 325 -15.89 47.66 48.65
N ALA A 326 -17.17 47.35 48.84
CA ALA A 326 -17.99 46.44 48.07
C ALA A 326 -17.73 46.43 46.54
N PRO A 327 -17.58 45.25 45.92
CA PRO A 327 -17.35 45.15 44.49
C PRO A 327 -18.60 45.57 43.71
N ASP A 328 -18.42 46.55 42.83
CA ASP A 328 -19.33 46.86 41.73
C ASP A 328 -19.58 45.58 40.92
N GLN A 329 -20.85 45.18 40.81
CA GLN A 329 -21.25 44.04 40.00
C GLN A 329 -20.79 44.28 38.55
N PRO A 330 -19.99 43.37 37.95
CA PRO A 330 -19.65 43.45 36.55
C PRO A 330 -20.95 43.42 35.75
N ARG A 331 -21.26 44.52 35.07
CA ARG A 331 -22.32 44.56 34.06
C ARG A 331 -22.09 43.39 33.12
N GLU A 332 -23.02 42.44 33.09
CA GLU A 332 -23.12 41.40 32.07
C GLU A 332 -23.05 42.07 30.70
N GLN A 333 -21.85 42.10 30.10
CA GLN A 333 -21.73 42.35 28.68
C GLN A 333 -22.44 41.18 28.00
N PRO A 334 -23.43 41.43 27.13
CA PRO A 334 -24.06 40.37 26.36
C PRO A 334 -22.96 39.71 25.54
N VAL A 335 -22.50 38.54 25.98
CA VAL A 335 -21.57 37.71 25.21
C VAL A 335 -22.24 37.54 23.85
N PRO A 336 -21.61 37.99 22.74
CA PRO A 336 -22.16 37.81 21.41
C PRO A 336 -22.51 36.35 21.29
N ARG A 337 -23.80 36.07 21.09
CA ARG A 337 -24.32 34.71 20.91
C ARG A 337 -23.58 34.18 19.70
N ALA A 338 -22.46 33.49 19.95
CA ALA A 338 -21.63 32.92 18.89
C ALA A 338 -22.60 32.12 18.06
N LEU A 339 -22.74 32.51 16.78
CA LEU A 339 -23.57 31.79 15.83
C LEU A 339 -23.15 30.33 16.00
N ARG A 340 -24.02 29.51 16.59
CA ARG A 340 -23.84 28.06 16.59
C ARG A 340 -24.02 27.69 15.14
N VAL A 341 -22.91 27.73 14.38
CA VAL A 341 -22.83 27.10 13.08
C VAL A 341 -23.11 25.64 13.39
N ASP A 342 -24.26 25.15 12.95
CA ASP A 342 -24.63 23.75 13.14
C ASP A 342 -23.45 22.92 12.62
N PRO A 343 -22.75 22.15 13.47
CA PRO A 343 -21.54 21.40 13.08
C PRO A 343 -21.86 20.22 12.15
N ALA A 344 -23.06 20.17 11.56
CA ALA A 344 -23.74 18.91 11.27
C ALA A 344 -24.00 18.62 9.79
N THR A 345 -23.39 19.35 8.87
CA THR A 345 -23.33 18.85 7.49
C THR A 345 -21.89 18.90 7.02
N GLN A 346 -21.19 17.78 7.22
CA GLN A 346 -20.03 17.44 6.41
C GLN A 346 -20.50 17.38 4.96
N VAL A 347 -20.23 18.43 4.21
CA VAL A 347 -20.66 18.51 2.82
C VAL A 347 -19.43 18.32 1.94
N VAL A 348 -19.23 17.08 1.48
CA VAL A 348 -18.40 16.84 0.30
C VAL A 348 -19.27 17.10 -0.92
N ARG A 349 -18.90 18.08 -1.75
CA ARG A 349 -19.58 18.35 -3.03
C ARG A 349 -18.63 18.09 -4.17
N ARG A 350 -19.06 17.31 -5.16
CA ARG A 350 -18.42 17.26 -6.47
C ARG A 350 -18.85 18.48 -7.28
N ASP A 351 -17.95 19.05 -8.06
CA ASP A 351 -18.25 20.18 -8.94
C ASP A 351 -19.31 19.77 -9.98
N PRO A 352 -20.54 20.33 -9.95
CA PRO A 352 -21.58 19.95 -10.90
C PRO A 352 -21.32 20.50 -12.31
N GLY A 353 -20.49 21.54 -12.44
CA GLY A 353 -20.15 22.16 -13.72
C GLY A 353 -18.86 21.60 -14.33
N GLY A 354 -18.10 20.82 -13.56
CA GLY A 354 -16.97 20.08 -14.06
C GLY A 354 -17.47 18.94 -14.94
N SER A 355 -17.40 19.11 -16.26
CA SER A 355 -17.39 17.94 -17.15
C SER A 355 -16.39 16.95 -16.56
N PRO A 356 -16.73 15.64 -16.44
CA PRO A 356 -15.77 14.65 -15.97
C PRO A 356 -14.53 14.90 -16.81
N PRO A 357 -13.42 15.35 -16.19
CA PRO A 357 -12.27 15.77 -16.95
C PRO A 357 -11.95 14.62 -17.87
N GLY A 358 -12.00 14.89 -19.19
CA GLY A 358 -11.81 13.84 -20.18
C GLY A 358 -10.58 13.05 -19.79
N ALA A 359 -10.66 11.72 -19.93
CA ALA A 359 -9.52 10.85 -19.67
C ALA A 359 -8.27 11.49 -20.29
N PRO A 360 -7.14 11.50 -19.55
CA PRO A 360 -5.93 12.15 -20.00
C PRO A 360 -5.64 11.81 -21.46
N ALA A 361 -5.20 12.80 -22.22
CA ALA A 361 -4.79 12.57 -23.60
C ALA A 361 -3.75 11.44 -23.67
N ASN A 362 -3.91 10.57 -24.67
CA ASN A 362 -3.03 9.47 -25.10
C ASN A 362 -1.70 9.36 -24.32
N VAL A 363 -1.62 8.39 -23.38
CA VAL A 363 -0.43 8.16 -22.53
C VAL A 363 0.84 7.96 -23.34
N ALA A 364 0.75 7.30 -24.51
CA ALA A 364 1.90 7.11 -25.38
C ALA A 364 2.45 8.48 -25.85
N ALA A 365 1.56 9.41 -26.20
CA ALA A 365 1.96 10.77 -26.54
C ALA A 365 2.55 11.52 -25.32
N ALA A 366 2.03 11.27 -24.11
CA ALA A 366 2.56 11.87 -22.89
C ALA A 366 3.99 11.38 -22.57
N LEU A 367 4.27 10.10 -22.79
CA LEU A 367 5.61 9.52 -22.63
C LEU A 367 6.61 10.02 -23.68
N GLU A 368 6.14 10.41 -24.86
CA GLU A 368 6.96 10.98 -25.94
C GLU A 368 7.31 12.47 -25.76
N ILE A 369 6.73 13.17 -24.77
CA ILE A 369 7.04 14.57 -24.48
C ILE A 369 8.54 14.73 -24.22
N ARG A 370 9.21 15.57 -25.00
CA ARG A 370 10.63 15.93 -24.78
C ARG A 370 10.75 17.07 -23.78
N LEU A 371 11.66 16.89 -22.84
CA LEU A 371 11.94 17.85 -21.79
C LEU A 371 13.33 18.45 -22.03
N PRO A 372 13.46 19.79 -22.12
CA PRO A 372 14.73 20.43 -22.44
C PRO A 372 15.80 20.14 -21.38
N ALA A 373 15.40 20.14 -20.11
CA ALA A 373 16.23 19.71 -18.99
C ALA A 373 15.34 19.28 -17.81
N VAL A 374 15.73 18.22 -17.12
CA VAL A 374 15.13 17.79 -15.86
C VAL A 374 16.25 17.53 -14.86
N GLU A 375 16.20 18.21 -13.73
CA GLU A 375 17.12 18.02 -12.61
C GLU A 375 16.29 17.78 -11.34
N VAL A 376 16.39 16.57 -10.81
CA VAL A 376 15.76 16.17 -9.56
C VAL A 376 16.84 15.59 -8.66
N LYS A 377 17.00 16.15 -7.46
CA LYS A 377 18.02 15.72 -6.49
C LYS A 377 17.36 15.24 -5.21
N LYS A 378 17.47 13.95 -4.92
CA LYS A 378 16.99 13.30 -3.69
C LYS A 378 15.52 13.60 -3.36
N MET A 379 14.65 13.63 -4.36
CA MET A 379 13.22 13.86 -4.16
C MET A 379 12.56 12.55 -3.72
N PRO A 380 11.73 12.53 -2.66
CA PRO A 380 10.99 11.32 -2.28
C PRO A 380 10.16 10.78 -3.44
N LEU A 381 10.12 9.46 -3.62
CA LEU A 381 9.41 8.81 -4.74
C LEU A 381 7.97 9.33 -4.88
N CYS A 382 7.17 9.36 -3.82
CA CYS A 382 5.80 9.89 -3.87
C CYS A 382 5.70 11.32 -4.42
N ARG A 383 6.65 12.21 -4.07
CA ARG A 383 6.71 13.59 -4.59
C ARG A 383 7.16 13.63 -6.04
N PHE A 384 8.06 12.74 -6.43
CA PHE A 384 8.45 12.57 -7.82
C PHE A 384 7.26 12.11 -8.68
N LEU A 385 6.41 11.20 -8.21
CA LEU A 385 5.20 10.78 -8.95
C LEU A 385 4.19 11.92 -9.13
N ASP A 386 3.95 12.74 -8.10
CA ASP A 386 3.11 13.95 -8.24
C ASP A 386 3.72 14.96 -9.23
N PHE A 387 5.04 15.14 -9.20
CA PHE A 387 5.77 15.97 -10.16
C PHE A 387 5.58 15.48 -11.60
N ILE A 388 5.76 14.18 -11.86
CA ILE A 388 5.58 13.62 -13.21
C ILE A 388 4.11 13.67 -13.64
N THR A 389 3.17 13.41 -12.73
CA THR A 389 1.73 13.54 -13.01
C THR A 389 1.39 14.98 -13.41
N LYS A 390 2.01 15.98 -12.78
CA LYS A 390 1.84 17.39 -13.15
C LYS A 390 2.46 17.72 -14.50
N LEU A 391 3.60 17.13 -14.82
CA LEU A 391 4.34 17.42 -16.03
C LEU A 391 3.72 16.79 -17.28
N SER A 392 3.30 15.52 -17.16
CA SER A 392 2.68 14.75 -18.25
C SER A 392 1.20 15.05 -18.46
N ALA A 393 0.52 15.57 -17.43
CA ALA A 393 -0.93 15.53 -17.29
C ALA A 393 -1.55 14.11 -17.29
N ALA A 394 -0.72 13.06 -17.34
CA ALA A 394 -1.12 11.67 -17.22
C ALA A 394 -0.98 11.21 -15.75
N PRO A 395 -1.98 10.52 -15.17
CA PRO A 395 -1.88 9.93 -13.85
C PRO A 395 -0.73 8.92 -13.81
N VAL A 396 0.10 9.03 -12.78
CA VAL A 396 1.14 8.04 -12.49
C VAL A 396 0.80 7.34 -11.19
N SER A 397 0.68 6.02 -11.22
CA SER A 397 0.38 5.19 -10.07
C SER A 397 1.44 4.12 -9.84
N VAL A 398 1.64 3.78 -8.58
CA VAL A 398 2.42 2.60 -8.17
C VAL A 398 1.62 1.86 -7.12
N SER A 399 1.44 0.56 -7.30
CA SER A 399 0.74 -0.24 -6.31
C SER A 399 1.68 -0.53 -5.11
N PRO A 400 1.15 -0.62 -3.88
CA PRO A 400 1.96 -0.99 -2.72
C PRO A 400 2.72 -2.29 -2.90
N GLU A 401 2.11 -3.26 -3.58
CA GLU A 401 2.66 -4.58 -3.84
C GLU A 401 3.90 -4.47 -4.74
N GLN A 402 3.88 -3.58 -5.75
CA GLN A 402 5.04 -3.31 -6.60
C GLN A 402 6.20 -2.65 -5.83
N LEU A 403 5.90 -1.71 -4.92
CA LEU A 403 6.91 -1.08 -4.06
C LEU A 403 7.54 -2.11 -3.11
N GLN A 404 6.70 -2.94 -2.49
CA GLN A 404 7.12 -4.01 -1.60
C GLN A 404 7.97 -5.04 -2.34
N LEU A 405 7.53 -5.50 -3.52
CA LEU A 405 8.30 -6.38 -4.39
C LEU A 405 9.66 -5.77 -4.76
N ALA A 406 9.72 -4.46 -5.00
CA ALA A 406 10.96 -3.76 -5.31
C ALA A 406 11.86 -3.53 -4.09
N ALA A 407 11.37 -3.82 -2.87
CA ALA A 407 12.00 -3.49 -1.59
C ALA A 407 12.23 -1.98 -1.40
N VAL A 408 11.30 -1.18 -1.90
CA VAL A 408 11.37 0.30 -1.94
C VAL A 408 10.23 0.88 -1.12
N ALA A 409 10.53 1.93 -0.35
CA ALA A 409 9.53 2.73 0.34
C ALA A 409 9.10 3.93 -0.51
N SER A 410 7.88 4.42 -0.31
CA SER A 410 7.36 5.63 -0.98
C SER A 410 8.19 6.90 -0.70
N GLY A 411 8.95 6.91 0.39
CA GLY A 411 9.86 7.97 0.80
C GLY A 411 11.29 7.84 0.29
N ASP A 412 11.66 6.73 -0.36
CA ASP A 412 13.01 6.54 -0.86
C ASP A 412 13.34 7.61 -1.94
N PRO A 413 14.56 8.18 -1.91
CA PRO A 413 14.91 9.31 -2.76
C PRO A 413 15.18 8.89 -4.20
N VAL A 414 14.66 9.67 -5.13
CA VAL A 414 14.91 9.59 -6.57
C VAL A 414 15.81 10.76 -6.98
N SER A 415 16.77 10.48 -7.85
CA SER A 415 17.61 11.52 -8.48
C SER A 415 17.75 11.25 -9.96
N VAL A 416 17.61 12.28 -10.78
CA VAL A 416 17.78 12.21 -12.24
C VAL A 416 18.25 13.57 -12.75
N GLU A 417 19.21 13.56 -13.67
CA GLU A 417 19.72 14.75 -14.35
C GLU A 417 19.88 14.41 -15.83
N LEU A 418 18.99 14.94 -16.66
CA LEU A 418 18.93 14.66 -18.10
C LEU A 418 18.62 15.94 -18.88
N GLN A 419 19.13 16.03 -20.11
CA GLN A 419 18.88 17.13 -21.06
C GLN A 419 18.33 16.57 -22.36
N ASP A 420 17.38 17.28 -22.98
CA ASP A 420 16.67 16.90 -24.21
C ASP A 420 16.20 15.42 -24.23
N ALA A 421 15.66 14.95 -23.10
CA ALA A 421 15.23 13.56 -22.92
C ALA A 421 13.71 13.42 -23.05
N LYS A 422 13.22 12.27 -23.51
CA LYS A 422 11.79 11.97 -23.45
C LYS A 422 11.36 11.73 -22.02
N LEU A 423 10.08 11.95 -21.73
CA LEU A 423 9.55 11.68 -20.40
C LEU A 423 9.70 10.21 -19.99
N GLU A 424 9.56 9.29 -20.95
CA GLU A 424 9.86 7.85 -20.74
C GLU A 424 11.29 7.63 -20.27
N ASP A 425 12.29 8.25 -20.92
CA ASP A 425 13.71 8.15 -20.56
C ASP A 425 13.96 8.71 -19.15
N VAL A 426 13.32 9.83 -18.83
CA VAL A 426 13.39 10.45 -17.49
C VAL A 426 12.83 9.52 -16.42
N LEU A 427 11.66 8.91 -16.67
CA LEU A 427 11.06 7.94 -15.75
C LEU A 427 11.94 6.68 -15.62
N ALA A 428 12.40 6.13 -16.74
CA ALA A 428 13.21 4.92 -16.75
C ALA A 428 14.53 5.11 -15.98
N GLU A 429 15.27 6.20 -16.22
CA GLU A 429 16.54 6.46 -15.54
C GLU A 429 16.34 6.79 -14.05
N ALA A 430 15.29 7.55 -13.72
CA ALA A 430 14.95 7.88 -12.34
C ALA A 430 14.54 6.64 -11.51
N LEU A 431 13.84 5.68 -12.12
CA LEU A 431 13.27 4.52 -11.43
C LEU A 431 14.15 3.27 -11.48
N LYS A 432 15.16 3.24 -12.36
CA LYS A 432 16.13 2.14 -12.49
C LYS A 432 16.85 1.76 -11.18
N PRO A 433 17.33 2.71 -10.34
CA PRO A 433 17.92 2.36 -9.03
C PRO A 433 16.93 1.68 -8.09
N LEU A 434 15.64 2.01 -8.23
CA LEU A 434 14.53 1.45 -7.45
C LEU A 434 13.97 0.17 -8.08
N ARG A 435 14.54 -0.30 -9.20
CA ARG A 435 14.08 -1.49 -9.94
C ARG A 435 12.61 -1.40 -10.37
N LEU A 436 12.10 -0.19 -10.56
CA LEU A 436 10.77 0.06 -11.11
C LEU A 436 10.90 0.47 -12.58
N ALA A 437 9.88 0.15 -13.38
CA ALA A 437 9.76 0.52 -14.78
C ALA A 437 8.37 1.10 -15.04
N PRO A 438 8.26 2.14 -15.88
CA PRO A 438 6.97 2.64 -16.33
C PRO A 438 6.34 1.66 -17.33
N LEU A 439 5.04 1.39 -17.16
CA LEU A 439 4.20 0.67 -18.10
C LEU A 439 3.04 1.59 -18.50
N ALA A 440 2.92 1.86 -19.80
CA ALA A 440 1.74 2.54 -20.33
C ALA A 440 0.55 1.57 -20.30
N ALA A 441 -0.51 1.93 -19.57
CA ALA A 441 -1.73 1.14 -19.47
C ALA A 441 -2.93 2.06 -19.68
N GLU A 442 -3.65 1.85 -20.78
CA GLU A 442 -4.83 2.66 -21.13
C GLU A 442 -4.52 4.17 -21.07
N ASP A 443 -5.11 4.87 -20.10
CA ASP A 443 -5.03 6.32 -19.92
C ASP A 443 -4.13 6.75 -18.74
N GLN A 444 -3.27 5.84 -18.24
CA GLN A 444 -2.30 6.15 -17.18
C GLN A 444 -0.94 5.45 -17.31
N ILE A 445 0.00 5.89 -16.47
CA ILE A 445 1.32 5.28 -16.33
C ILE A 445 1.33 4.47 -15.03
N ILE A 446 1.48 3.15 -15.13
CA ILE A 446 1.59 2.24 -13.99
C ILE A 446 3.05 1.87 -13.79
N LEU A 447 3.57 2.05 -12.58
CA LEU A 447 4.92 1.61 -12.24
C LEU A 447 4.90 0.17 -11.75
N GLN A 448 5.71 -0.68 -12.38
CA GLN A 448 5.86 -2.09 -12.02
C GLN A 448 7.32 -2.41 -11.78
N ARG A 449 7.59 -3.44 -10.97
CA ARG A 449 8.95 -3.93 -10.78
C ARG A 449 9.50 -4.48 -12.10
N HIS A 450 10.72 -4.11 -12.43
CA HIS A 450 11.38 -4.55 -13.65
C HIS A 450 11.88 -6.00 -13.51
N LYS A 451 11.74 -6.80 -14.58
CA LYS A 451 12.27 -8.18 -14.69
C LYS A 451 11.76 -9.15 -13.59
N LEU A 452 10.45 -9.24 -13.37
CA LEU A 452 9.92 -10.32 -12.53
C LEU A 452 10.05 -11.68 -13.27
N PRO A 453 10.81 -12.67 -12.76
CA PRO A 453 10.65 -14.04 -13.19
C PRO A 453 9.20 -14.49 -13.00
N LYS A 454 8.62 -15.11 -14.03
CA LYS A 454 7.19 -15.49 -14.02
C LYS A 454 6.85 -16.51 -12.94
N ARG A 455 7.75 -17.48 -12.69
CA ARG A 455 7.55 -18.57 -11.72
C ARG A 455 8.91 -19.10 -11.28
N ARG A 456 9.03 -19.48 -10.00
CA ARG A 456 10.25 -20.09 -9.46
C ARG A 456 9.94 -20.95 -8.23
N THR A 457 10.80 -21.92 -7.99
CA THR A 457 10.81 -22.73 -6.76
C THR A 457 11.82 -22.17 -5.76
N ILE A 458 11.39 -21.93 -4.52
CA ILE A 458 12.23 -21.44 -3.41
C ILE A 458 12.04 -22.33 -2.18
N ASP A 459 13.15 -22.72 -1.55
CA ASP A 459 13.15 -23.41 -0.26
C ASP A 459 13.23 -22.41 0.89
N TYR A 460 12.15 -22.29 1.67
CA TYR A 460 12.09 -21.45 2.86
C TYR A 460 12.43 -22.25 4.11
N PRO A 461 13.47 -21.87 4.89
CA PRO A 461 13.80 -22.55 6.14
C PRO A 461 12.79 -22.17 7.24
N VAL A 462 11.96 -23.11 7.68
CA VAL A 462 10.89 -22.88 8.68
C VAL A 462 11.11 -23.65 9.99
N GLY A 463 12.22 -24.37 10.14
CA GLY A 463 12.51 -25.14 11.36
C GLY A 463 12.50 -24.32 12.65
N ASP A 464 12.83 -23.02 12.58
CA ASP A 464 12.75 -22.07 13.69
C ASP A 464 11.31 -21.62 14.02
N LEU A 465 10.40 -21.72 13.06
CA LEU A 465 8.98 -21.43 13.23
C LEU A 465 8.18 -22.67 13.69
N ALA A 466 8.70 -23.87 13.43
CA ALA A 466 8.14 -25.14 13.83
C ALA A 466 8.51 -25.54 15.29
N THR A 467 8.36 -24.60 16.22
CA THR A 467 8.60 -24.81 17.67
C THR A 467 7.26 -24.98 18.42
N GLY A 468 7.29 -25.54 19.64
CA GLY A 468 6.10 -25.59 20.50
C GLY A 468 4.98 -26.53 20.02
N GLY A 469 5.32 -27.57 19.27
CA GLY A 469 4.35 -28.52 18.70
C GLY A 469 3.78 -28.10 17.33
N VAL A 470 4.16 -26.91 16.84
CA VAL A 470 3.90 -26.50 15.45
C VAL A 470 4.81 -27.29 14.52
N THR A 471 4.25 -27.98 13.54
CA THR A 471 5.03 -28.69 12.51
C THR A 471 5.20 -27.82 11.25
N PRO A 472 6.17 -28.10 10.37
CA PRO A 472 6.28 -27.43 9.07
C PRO A 472 5.00 -27.53 8.23
N ALA A 473 4.23 -28.61 8.36
CA ALA A 473 2.93 -28.75 7.71
C ALA A 473 1.91 -27.72 8.21
N ASN A 474 1.91 -27.39 9.51
CA ASN A 474 1.08 -26.32 10.04
C ASN A 474 1.51 -24.95 9.47
N VAL A 475 2.82 -24.70 9.34
CA VAL A 475 3.31 -23.47 8.72
C VAL A 475 2.87 -23.38 7.24
N ALA A 476 2.87 -24.50 6.52
CA ALA A 476 2.35 -24.56 5.15
C ALA A 476 0.85 -24.20 5.08
N GLU A 477 0.03 -24.76 5.97
CA GLU A 477 -1.39 -24.43 6.10
C GLU A 477 -1.61 -22.93 6.38
N TRP A 478 -0.77 -22.32 7.21
CA TRP A 478 -0.83 -20.88 7.48
C TRP A 478 -0.50 -20.05 6.24
N ILE A 479 0.51 -20.47 5.47
CA ILE A 479 0.88 -19.80 4.21
C ILE A 479 -0.30 -19.88 3.23
N GLU A 480 -0.89 -21.06 3.04
CA GLU A 480 -2.04 -21.25 2.14
C GLU A 480 -3.24 -20.37 2.55
N GLN A 481 -3.46 -20.20 3.85
CA GLN A 481 -4.58 -19.41 4.36
C GLN A 481 -4.36 -17.89 4.27
N PHE A 482 -3.12 -17.43 4.43
CA PHE A 482 -2.83 -16.01 4.68
C PHE A 482 -2.04 -15.29 3.58
N ALA A 483 -1.26 -15.99 2.76
CA ALA A 483 -0.52 -15.42 1.64
C ALA A 483 -1.19 -15.82 0.33
N ALA A 484 -1.78 -14.87 -0.41
CA ALA A 484 -2.52 -15.12 -1.67
C ALA A 484 -3.35 -16.42 -1.68
N PRO A 485 -4.41 -16.55 -0.84
CA PRO A 485 -5.12 -17.81 -0.63
C PRO A 485 -5.72 -18.43 -1.90
N GLU A 486 -6.11 -17.59 -2.85
CA GLU A 486 -6.60 -17.98 -4.17
C GLU A 486 -5.52 -18.54 -5.11
N ALA A 487 -4.25 -18.31 -4.82
CA ALA A 487 -3.15 -18.74 -5.70
C ALA A 487 -2.76 -20.20 -5.51
N TRP A 488 -3.15 -20.86 -4.42
CA TRP A 488 -2.70 -22.22 -4.09
C TRP A 488 -3.52 -23.30 -4.80
N GLU A 489 -2.88 -24.44 -5.12
CA GLU A 489 -3.52 -25.62 -5.73
C GLU A 489 -4.74 -26.11 -4.91
N SER A 490 -4.71 -25.98 -3.59
CA SER A 490 -5.84 -26.33 -2.70
C SER A 490 -7.09 -25.45 -2.90
N ALA A 491 -6.91 -24.24 -3.46
CA ALA A 491 -7.98 -23.31 -3.83
C ALA A 491 -8.23 -23.24 -5.35
N GLY A 492 -7.58 -24.10 -6.15
CA GLY A 492 -7.68 -24.11 -7.62
C GLY A 492 -6.70 -23.16 -8.34
N GLY A 493 -5.75 -22.56 -7.61
CA GLY A 493 -4.66 -21.79 -8.19
C GLY A 493 -3.50 -22.66 -8.70
N ASP A 494 -2.41 -22.02 -9.11
CA ASP A 494 -1.26 -22.68 -9.74
C ASP A 494 -0.03 -22.81 -8.82
N ALA A 495 -0.05 -22.22 -7.63
CA ALA A 495 1.04 -22.27 -6.66
C ALA A 495 1.02 -23.57 -5.85
N ARG A 496 2.19 -24.17 -5.67
CA ARG A 496 2.38 -25.41 -4.92
C ARG A 496 3.31 -25.19 -3.74
N ILE A 497 2.97 -25.79 -2.61
CA ILE A 497 3.81 -25.87 -1.41
C ILE A 497 4.07 -27.33 -1.06
N THR A 498 5.32 -27.68 -0.76
CA THR A 498 5.71 -29.03 -0.38
C THR A 498 6.61 -28.98 0.86
N PRO A 499 6.19 -29.56 1.99
CA PRO A 499 7.03 -29.63 3.18
C PRO A 499 8.17 -30.62 2.96
N ALA A 500 9.40 -30.17 3.21
CA ALA A 500 10.63 -30.94 3.02
C ALA A 500 11.52 -30.82 4.26
N GLY A 501 11.25 -31.65 5.28
CA GLY A 501 11.98 -31.61 6.54
C GLY A 501 11.76 -30.30 7.30
N ASP A 502 12.82 -29.55 7.57
CA ASP A 502 12.79 -28.24 8.23
C ASP A 502 12.57 -27.05 7.27
N LYS A 503 12.24 -27.34 6.01
CA LYS A 503 12.03 -26.36 4.94
C LYS A 503 10.67 -26.55 4.27
N LEU A 504 10.19 -25.50 3.63
CA LEU A 504 9.05 -25.53 2.71
C LEU A 504 9.56 -25.19 1.32
N SER A 505 9.40 -26.11 0.37
CA SER A 505 9.70 -25.86 -1.04
C SER A 505 8.43 -25.32 -1.70
N ILE A 506 8.49 -24.10 -2.20
CA ILE A 506 7.33 -23.40 -2.77
C ILE A 506 7.61 -23.10 -4.22
N ASP A 507 6.77 -23.60 -5.13
CA ASP A 507 6.77 -23.27 -6.55
C ASP A 507 5.57 -22.38 -6.87
N ALA A 508 5.83 -21.10 -7.11
CA ALA A 508 4.78 -20.09 -7.23
C ALA A 508 5.25 -18.87 -8.06
N PRO A 509 4.31 -18.05 -8.55
CA PRO A 509 4.61 -16.73 -9.12
C PRO A 509 5.31 -15.81 -8.11
N GLU A 510 6.08 -14.83 -8.61
CA GLU A 510 6.84 -13.94 -7.73
C GLU A 510 6.02 -13.16 -6.68
N PRO A 511 4.81 -12.65 -6.98
CA PRO A 511 3.96 -12.01 -5.97
C PRO A 511 3.62 -12.94 -4.79
N VAL A 512 3.26 -14.19 -5.07
CA VAL A 512 2.92 -15.22 -4.06
C VAL A 512 4.14 -15.59 -3.22
N GLN A 513 5.30 -15.75 -3.87
CA GLN A 513 6.58 -15.98 -3.19
C GLN A 513 6.90 -14.85 -2.20
N TYR A 514 6.65 -13.62 -2.63
CA TYR A 514 6.94 -12.44 -1.86
C TYR A 514 6.00 -12.27 -0.65
N GLU A 515 4.69 -12.47 -0.83
CA GLU A 515 3.74 -12.50 0.30
C GLU A 515 4.10 -13.60 1.31
N THR A 516 4.51 -14.77 0.82
CA THR A 516 4.95 -15.88 1.68
C THR A 516 6.19 -15.48 2.49
N LEU A 517 7.19 -14.88 1.83
CA LEU A 517 8.39 -14.38 2.51
C LEU A 517 8.02 -13.36 3.59
N LEU A 518 7.22 -12.35 3.27
CA LEU A 518 6.80 -11.33 4.22
C LEU A 518 6.07 -11.93 5.42
N LEU A 519 5.14 -12.86 5.19
CA LEU A 519 4.40 -13.52 6.25
C LEU A 519 5.36 -14.27 7.19
N LEU A 520 6.28 -15.07 6.65
CA LEU A 520 7.25 -15.83 7.43
C LEU A 520 8.17 -14.92 8.25
N GLU A 521 8.67 -13.84 7.66
CA GLU A 521 9.54 -12.90 8.35
C GLU A 521 8.80 -12.08 9.43
N ARG A 522 7.54 -11.71 9.19
CA ARG A 522 6.68 -11.07 10.21
C ARG A 522 6.42 -12.00 11.40
N ILE A 523 6.20 -13.29 11.16
CA ILE A 523 6.05 -14.28 12.24
C ILE A 523 7.37 -14.38 13.03
N ARG A 524 8.53 -14.43 12.37
CA ARG A 524 9.83 -14.41 13.06
C ARG A 524 9.99 -13.17 13.92
N GLN A 525 9.71 -11.99 13.37
CA GLN A 525 9.82 -10.74 14.10
C GLN A 525 8.89 -10.70 15.32
N ALA A 526 7.63 -11.14 15.17
CA ALA A 526 6.67 -11.26 16.27
C ALA A 526 7.14 -12.20 17.38
N ARG A 527 7.86 -13.27 17.03
CA ARG A 527 8.51 -14.19 17.98
C ARG A 527 9.90 -13.75 18.46
N LYS A 528 10.35 -12.55 18.07
CA LYS A 528 11.70 -12.03 18.37
C LYS A 528 12.84 -12.94 17.85
N LEU A 529 12.59 -13.65 16.76
CA LEU A 529 13.58 -14.47 16.06
C LEU A 529 14.33 -13.61 15.02
N PRO A 530 15.59 -13.96 14.70
CA PRO A 530 16.34 -13.26 13.67
C PRO A 530 15.71 -13.47 12.29
N LEU A 531 15.70 -12.41 11.47
CA LEU A 531 15.26 -12.49 10.08
C LEU A 531 16.20 -13.41 9.28
N LYS A 532 15.65 -14.22 8.38
CA LYS A 532 16.44 -15.13 7.54
C LYS A 532 16.64 -14.61 6.12
N SER A 533 15.71 -13.81 5.63
CA SER A 533 15.81 -13.18 4.32
C SER A 533 16.76 -11.98 4.32
N ARG A 534 17.20 -11.59 3.11
CA ARG A 534 17.92 -10.33 2.88
C ARG A 534 16.97 -9.14 2.70
N TYR A 535 15.67 -9.35 2.94
CA TYR A 535 14.67 -8.31 2.74
C TYR A 535 14.82 -7.23 3.83
N PRO A 536 14.69 -5.93 3.52
CA PRO A 536 14.94 -4.87 4.50
C PRO A 536 14.02 -5.00 5.71
N ALA A 537 14.61 -5.09 6.92
CA ALA A 537 13.86 -5.24 8.17
C ALA A 537 12.79 -4.15 8.38
N ARG A 538 13.05 -2.92 7.92
CA ARG A 538 12.10 -1.79 7.97
C ARG A 538 10.78 -2.05 7.23
N LEU A 539 10.79 -2.92 6.22
CA LEU A 539 9.62 -3.29 5.42
C LEU A 539 8.92 -4.56 5.94
N VAL A 540 9.59 -5.30 6.83
CA VAL A 540 9.03 -6.48 7.53
C VAL A 540 8.26 -6.09 8.79
N ALA A 541 8.20 -4.81 9.14
CA ALA A 541 7.64 -4.25 10.37
C ALA A 541 6.65 -5.18 11.10
N GLY A 542 7.06 -5.65 12.29
CA GLY A 542 6.25 -6.52 13.15
C GLY A 542 5.11 -5.79 13.85
N GLU A 543 5.08 -4.46 13.78
CA GLU A 543 3.96 -3.65 14.23
C GLU A 543 2.95 -3.46 13.07
N SER A 544 1.66 -3.47 13.41
CA SER A 544 0.60 -3.16 12.44
C SER A 544 0.85 -1.79 11.80
N PRO A 545 0.74 -1.65 10.46
CA PRO A 545 0.87 -0.35 9.78
C PRO A 545 -0.03 0.73 10.39
N TYR A 546 -1.23 0.35 10.85
CA TYR A 546 -2.17 1.25 11.52
C TYR A 546 -1.71 1.69 12.90
N ALA A 547 -1.09 0.80 13.67
CA ALA A 547 -0.56 1.14 14.98
C ALA A 547 0.59 2.16 14.84
N ALA A 548 1.48 1.94 13.87
CA ALA A 548 2.57 2.87 13.55
C ALA A 548 2.08 4.24 13.05
N LEU A 549 0.90 4.31 12.42
CA LEU A 549 0.29 5.56 11.96
C LEU A 549 -0.68 6.20 12.97
N ALA A 550 -1.00 5.54 14.08
CA ALA A 550 -2.09 5.92 14.96
C ALA A 550 -1.92 7.32 15.56
N GLU A 551 -0.70 7.70 15.97
CA GLU A 551 -0.42 9.03 16.50
C GLU A 551 -0.72 10.13 15.46
N ARG A 552 -0.24 9.95 14.22
CA ARG A 552 -0.42 10.92 13.14
C ARG A 552 -1.87 11.00 12.67
N LEU A 553 -2.52 9.85 12.55
CA LEU A 553 -3.91 9.76 12.11
C LEU A 553 -4.92 10.12 13.21
N GLY A 554 -4.50 10.06 14.48
CA GLY A 554 -5.26 10.50 15.65
C GLY A 554 -5.20 12.01 15.88
N ALA A 555 -4.23 12.70 15.28
CA ALA A 555 -4.11 14.16 15.39
C ALA A 555 -5.32 14.88 14.77
N PRO A 556 -5.79 15.99 15.37
CA PRO A 556 -6.96 16.70 14.88
C PRO A 556 -6.66 17.41 13.55
N ALA A 557 -7.46 17.11 12.53
CA ALA A 557 -7.42 17.73 11.22
C ALA A 557 -8.34 18.95 11.17
N THR A 558 -7.84 20.06 10.61
CA THR A 558 -8.67 21.21 10.25
C THR A 558 -8.27 21.70 8.87
N PHE A 559 -9.16 21.53 7.89
CA PHE A 559 -8.96 22.01 6.53
C PHE A 559 -10.29 22.41 5.91
N THR A 560 -10.25 23.36 4.99
CA THR A 560 -11.45 23.83 4.29
C THR A 560 -11.09 24.18 2.85
N PHE A 561 -11.75 23.49 1.92
CA PHE A 561 -11.73 23.76 0.50
C PHE A 561 -13.12 24.27 0.10
N THR A 562 -13.34 25.57 0.29
CA THR A 562 -14.61 26.22 -0.09
C THR A 562 -14.81 26.24 -1.60
N ASP A 563 -13.73 26.50 -2.33
CA ASP A 563 -13.69 26.40 -3.78
C ASP A 563 -13.45 24.96 -4.19
N TYR A 564 -14.04 24.53 -5.31
CA TYR A 564 -13.80 23.21 -5.87
C TYR A 564 -12.31 23.04 -6.24
N ALA A 565 -11.59 22.31 -5.39
CA ALA A 565 -10.18 22.03 -5.51
C ALA A 565 -9.97 20.67 -6.20
N PRO A 566 -8.99 20.52 -7.10
CA PRO A 566 -8.70 19.24 -7.72
C PRO A 566 -8.23 18.22 -6.67
N LEU A 567 -8.64 16.95 -6.80
CA LEU A 567 -8.29 15.86 -5.89
C LEU A 567 -6.78 15.81 -5.62
N ARG A 568 -5.95 15.99 -6.65
CA ARG A 568 -4.50 16.02 -6.50
C ARG A 568 -4.02 17.09 -5.52
N ALA A 569 -4.62 18.29 -5.55
CA ALA A 569 -4.23 19.36 -4.63
C ALA A 569 -4.66 19.07 -3.19
N ILE A 570 -5.81 18.41 -3.01
CA ILE A 570 -6.32 17.99 -1.71
C ILE A 570 -5.41 16.91 -1.11
N PHE A 571 -5.09 15.87 -1.87
CA PHE A 571 -4.22 14.78 -1.40
C PHE A 571 -2.79 15.27 -1.11
N ARG A 572 -2.28 16.22 -1.91
CA ARG A 572 -1.00 16.87 -1.61
C ARG A 572 -1.04 17.66 -0.31
N HIS A 573 -2.12 18.42 -0.06
CA HIS A 573 -2.30 19.12 1.20
C HIS A 573 -2.33 18.14 2.38
N TRP A 574 -3.06 17.02 2.26
CA TRP A 574 -3.08 15.98 3.28
C TRP A 574 -1.69 15.39 3.55
N GLN A 575 -0.91 15.11 2.50
CA GLN A 575 0.47 14.66 2.65
C GLN A 575 1.37 15.69 3.37
N GLU A 576 1.16 16.98 3.12
CA GLU A 576 1.92 18.07 3.75
C GLU A 576 1.58 18.22 5.23
N GLU A 577 0.29 18.17 5.58
CA GLU A 577 -0.17 18.34 6.96
C GLU A 577 0.07 17.10 7.84
N THR A 578 -0.07 15.89 7.27
CA THR A 578 0.08 14.64 8.04
C THR A 578 1.52 14.14 8.10
N GLU A 579 2.39 14.63 7.21
CA GLU A 579 3.73 14.07 6.95
C GLU A 579 3.71 12.55 6.65
N VAL A 580 2.59 12.06 6.12
CA VAL A 580 2.39 10.68 5.66
C VAL A 580 2.38 10.69 4.14
N ALA A 581 3.16 9.82 3.51
CA ALA A 581 3.15 9.68 2.06
C ALA A 581 1.79 9.15 1.58
N VAL A 582 1.22 9.79 0.56
CA VAL A 582 -0.07 9.40 -0.02
C VAL A 582 0.18 8.82 -1.40
N LEU A 583 -0.12 7.53 -1.56
CA LEU A 583 -0.19 6.85 -2.84
C LEU A 583 -1.64 6.87 -3.32
N VAL A 584 -1.85 7.06 -4.62
CA VAL A 584 -3.17 7.08 -5.23
C VAL A 584 -3.24 6.03 -6.31
N ASP A 585 -4.25 5.17 -6.20
CA ASP A 585 -4.59 4.15 -7.18
C ASP A 585 -5.48 4.74 -8.27
N TRP A 586 -4.87 5.52 -9.18
CA TRP A 586 -5.57 6.09 -10.32
C TRP A 586 -6.28 5.04 -11.19
N PRO A 587 -5.76 3.81 -11.37
CA PRO A 587 -6.52 2.76 -12.05
C PRO A 587 -7.87 2.51 -11.40
N ALA A 588 -7.91 2.26 -10.09
CA ALA A 588 -9.18 2.03 -9.40
C ALA A 588 -10.08 3.29 -9.40
N LEU A 589 -9.50 4.47 -9.16
CA LEU A 589 -10.24 5.74 -9.15
C LEU A 589 -10.86 6.06 -10.51
N SER A 590 -10.18 5.73 -11.62
CA SER A 590 -10.68 5.95 -12.97
C SER A 590 -11.97 5.18 -13.25
N LEU A 591 -12.09 3.95 -12.74
CA LEU A 591 -13.30 3.13 -12.81
C LEU A 591 -14.48 3.77 -12.04
N ALA A 592 -14.19 4.54 -10.98
CA ALA A 592 -15.17 5.34 -10.26
C ALA A 592 -15.43 6.72 -10.91
N GLY A 593 -14.87 6.99 -12.10
CA GLY A 593 -14.98 8.26 -12.80
C GLY A 593 -14.20 9.40 -12.13
N LEU A 594 -13.19 9.07 -11.33
CA LEU A 594 -12.37 10.04 -10.59
C LEU A 594 -10.95 10.10 -11.17
N TRP A 595 -10.55 11.31 -11.54
CA TRP A 595 -9.23 11.63 -12.11
C TRP A 595 -8.51 12.71 -11.30
N PRO A 596 -7.19 12.90 -11.46
CA PRO A 596 -6.44 13.95 -10.75
C PRO A 596 -7.04 15.37 -10.81
N PRO A 597 -7.58 15.85 -11.96
CA PRO A 597 -8.22 17.17 -12.05
C PRO A 597 -9.67 17.22 -11.54
N THR A 598 -10.26 16.11 -11.11
CA THR A 598 -11.63 16.10 -10.55
C THR A 598 -11.70 17.02 -9.36
N ARG A 599 -12.67 17.93 -9.35
CA ARG A 599 -12.75 18.99 -8.35
C ARG A 599 -13.82 18.70 -7.32
N ILE A 600 -13.47 18.83 -6.04
CA ILE A 600 -14.40 18.68 -4.93
C ILE A 600 -14.25 19.86 -3.96
N ALA A 601 -15.33 20.20 -3.26
CA ALA A 601 -15.31 21.07 -2.09
C ALA A 601 -15.55 20.20 -0.86
N CYS A 602 -14.77 20.41 0.19
CA CYS A 602 -14.89 19.68 1.45
C CYS A 602 -14.33 20.49 2.62
N SER A 603 -14.79 20.20 3.83
CA SER A 603 -14.31 20.86 5.05
C SER A 603 -14.38 19.89 6.23
N GLN A 604 -13.35 19.90 7.06
CA GLN A 604 -13.29 19.16 8.32
C GLN A 604 -12.69 20.05 9.40
N HIS A 605 -13.16 19.93 10.64
CA HIS A 605 -12.69 20.75 11.75
C HIS A 605 -12.60 19.95 13.05
N GLY A 606 -11.39 19.82 13.58
CA GLY A 606 -11.13 19.26 14.91
C GLY A 606 -11.38 17.75 15.04
N VAL A 607 -11.57 17.05 13.92
CA VAL A 607 -11.73 15.58 13.89
C VAL A 607 -10.40 14.90 13.59
N PRO A 608 -10.11 13.72 14.16
CA PRO A 608 -8.90 12.96 13.84
C PRO A 608 -8.73 12.78 12.34
N TRP A 609 -7.50 12.83 11.84
CA TRP A 609 -7.18 12.65 10.41
C TRP A 609 -7.80 11.39 9.80
N GLY A 610 -7.79 10.26 10.51
CA GLY A 610 -8.41 9.03 10.02
C GLY A 610 -9.92 9.18 9.75
N GLU A 611 -10.65 9.82 10.68
CA GLU A 611 -12.08 10.10 10.55
C GLU A 611 -12.35 11.18 9.50
N ALA A 612 -11.50 12.21 9.44
CA ALA A 612 -11.59 13.27 8.45
C ALA A 612 -11.43 12.73 7.02
N MET A 613 -10.49 11.81 6.80
CA MET A 613 -10.31 11.14 5.52
C MET A 613 -11.52 10.26 5.17
N ASP A 614 -12.04 9.47 6.12
CA ASP A 614 -13.22 8.63 5.89
C ASP A 614 -14.45 9.48 5.52
N ALA A 615 -14.66 10.59 6.23
CA ALA A 615 -15.76 11.50 5.95
C ALA A 615 -15.65 12.20 4.59
N VAL A 616 -14.42 12.43 4.09
CA VAL A 616 -14.22 13.03 2.75
C VAL A 616 -14.28 11.99 1.62
N LEU A 617 -13.70 10.82 1.83
CA LEU A 617 -13.56 9.77 0.81
C LEU A 617 -14.82 8.92 0.66
N GLY A 618 -15.55 8.65 1.75
CA GLY A 618 -16.76 7.81 1.75
C GLY A 618 -17.84 8.28 0.76
N PRO A 619 -18.22 9.58 0.72
CA PRO A 619 -19.16 10.10 -0.28
C PRO A 619 -18.69 9.98 -1.73
N LEU A 620 -17.41 9.68 -1.95
CA LEU A 620 -16.81 9.49 -3.27
C LEU A 620 -16.67 8.01 -3.66
N ASP A 621 -17.14 7.10 -2.82
CA ASP A 621 -16.92 5.65 -2.91
C ASP A 621 -15.42 5.26 -2.89
N LEU A 622 -14.64 6.09 -2.20
CA LEU A 622 -13.22 5.88 -1.97
C LEU A 622 -12.98 5.46 -0.53
N GLY A 623 -11.86 4.78 -0.31
CA GLY A 623 -11.33 4.54 1.01
C GLY A 623 -9.81 4.70 1.01
N TRP A 624 -9.22 4.43 2.18
CA TRP A 624 -7.78 4.40 2.32
C TRP A 624 -7.33 3.20 3.15
N ARG A 625 -6.10 2.76 2.90
CA ARG A 625 -5.42 1.71 3.66
C ARG A 625 -4.00 2.09 4.03
N ALA A 626 -3.52 1.62 5.18
CA ALA A 626 -2.14 1.80 5.58
C ALA A 626 -1.27 0.79 4.83
N VAL A 627 -0.25 1.27 4.13
CA VAL A 627 0.70 0.40 3.40
C VAL A 627 1.86 0.01 4.32
N ASP A 628 2.37 1.00 5.04
CA ASP A 628 3.44 0.89 6.02
C ASP A 628 3.22 1.96 7.11
N GLY A 629 4.14 2.09 8.07
CA GLY A 629 4.04 3.08 9.15
C GLY A 629 4.20 4.55 8.73
N ARG A 630 4.36 4.85 7.44
CA ARG A 630 4.57 6.20 6.89
C ARG A 630 3.83 6.48 5.59
N THR A 631 3.07 5.52 5.08
CA THR A 631 2.44 5.57 3.76
C THR A 631 1.01 5.06 3.84
N ILE A 632 0.09 5.83 3.27
CA ILE A 632 -1.28 5.39 3.00
C ILE A 632 -1.51 5.29 1.50
N GLN A 633 -2.41 4.41 1.10
CA GLN A 633 -2.93 4.33 -0.26
C GLN A 633 -4.41 4.74 -0.24
N ILE A 634 -4.79 5.62 -1.16
CA ILE A 634 -6.19 5.94 -1.48
C ILE A 634 -6.58 5.15 -2.73
N THR A 635 -7.67 4.39 -2.62
CA THR A 635 -8.24 3.56 -3.71
C THR A 635 -9.76 3.49 -3.55
N THR A 636 -10.47 2.75 -4.39
CA THR A 636 -11.92 2.56 -4.26
C THR A 636 -12.27 1.67 -3.07
N LEU A 637 -13.49 1.81 -2.56
CA LEU A 637 -13.96 0.96 -1.46
C LEU A 637 -13.97 -0.52 -1.86
N ASP A 638 -14.35 -0.82 -3.11
CA ASP A 638 -14.32 -2.18 -3.67
C ASP A 638 -12.91 -2.76 -3.68
N SER A 639 -11.89 -2.01 -4.10
CA SER A 639 -10.49 -2.48 -4.07
C SER A 639 -10.02 -2.77 -2.64
N ILE A 640 -10.41 -1.95 -1.66
CA ILE A 640 -10.11 -2.18 -0.24
C ILE A 640 -10.78 -3.45 0.30
N GLN A 641 -11.97 -3.79 -0.21
CA GLN A 641 -12.69 -5.00 0.20
C GLN A 641 -12.17 -6.25 -0.51
N ALA A 642 -11.75 -6.11 -1.77
CA ALA A 642 -11.24 -7.19 -2.60
C ALA A 642 -9.85 -7.66 -2.18
N ASP A 643 -9.02 -6.76 -1.63
CA ASP A 643 -7.63 -7.04 -1.28
C ASP A 643 -7.39 -6.94 0.25
N PRO A 644 -7.80 -7.97 1.02
CA PRO A 644 -7.58 -8.03 2.45
C PRO A 644 -6.10 -8.27 2.76
N GLN A 645 -5.53 -7.44 3.62
CA GLN A 645 -4.12 -7.54 3.99
C GLN A 645 -3.93 -8.52 5.16
N SER A 646 -2.79 -9.19 5.20
CA SER A 646 -2.35 -9.97 6.36
C SER A 646 -1.53 -9.10 7.30
N ILE A 647 -1.87 -9.13 8.59
CA ILE A 647 -1.10 -8.51 9.67
C ILE A 647 -0.74 -9.57 10.70
N VAL A 648 0.45 -9.44 11.28
CA VAL A 648 0.88 -10.28 12.40
C VAL A 648 0.84 -9.41 13.65
N LEU A 649 0.15 -9.89 14.67
CA LEU A 649 -0.02 -9.22 15.95
C LEU A 649 0.80 -9.98 17.00
N SER A 650 1.57 -9.25 17.80
CA SER A 650 2.36 -9.79 18.90
C SER A 650 2.01 -9.11 20.21
N GLY A 651 2.09 -9.83 21.33
CA GLY A 651 1.86 -9.26 22.66
C GLY A 651 0.38 -9.05 23.00
N VAL A 652 -0.52 -9.50 22.12
CA VAL A 652 -1.98 -9.42 22.33
C VAL A 652 -2.44 -10.67 23.07
N SER A 653 -3.16 -10.47 24.19
CA SER A 653 -3.76 -11.59 24.92
C SER A 653 -4.87 -12.26 24.10
N ALA A 654 -5.02 -13.58 24.25
CA ALA A 654 -6.11 -14.32 23.59
C ALA A 654 -7.49 -13.73 23.89
N ALA A 655 -7.71 -13.34 25.15
CA ALA A 655 -8.98 -12.75 25.59
C ALA A 655 -9.28 -11.41 24.91
N ALA A 656 -8.28 -10.53 24.76
CA ALA A 656 -8.46 -9.25 24.07
C ALA A 656 -8.80 -9.47 22.58
N LEU A 657 -8.13 -10.42 21.93
CA LEU A 657 -8.38 -10.72 20.54
C LEU A 657 -9.74 -11.39 20.32
N ASP A 658 -10.14 -12.31 21.20
CA ASP A 658 -11.46 -12.95 21.16
C ASP A 658 -12.58 -11.91 21.37
N ALA A 659 -12.39 -10.97 22.31
CA ALA A 659 -13.32 -9.87 22.52
C ALA A 659 -13.42 -8.96 21.28
N ALA A 660 -12.29 -8.59 20.68
CA ALA A 660 -12.26 -7.82 19.44
C ALA A 660 -12.95 -8.57 18.29
N ARG A 661 -12.68 -9.87 18.13
CA ARG A 661 -13.33 -10.73 17.13
C ARG A 661 -14.83 -10.81 17.33
N GLN A 662 -15.30 -10.97 18.57
CA GLN A 662 -16.74 -11.00 18.87
C GLN A 662 -17.44 -9.68 18.49
N ARG A 663 -16.80 -8.53 18.74
CA ARG A 663 -17.34 -7.22 18.34
C ARG A 663 -17.33 -7.03 16.82
N LEU A 664 -16.24 -7.41 16.16
CA LEU A 664 -16.07 -7.24 14.72
C LEU A 664 -16.95 -8.19 13.89
N SER A 665 -17.19 -9.40 14.39
CA SER A 665 -18.03 -10.40 13.71
C SER A 665 -19.54 -10.10 13.77
N ALA A 666 -19.96 -9.16 14.61
CA ALA A 666 -21.35 -8.69 14.62
C ALA A 666 -21.73 -7.94 13.32
N ASP A 667 -20.74 -7.44 12.57
CA ASP A 667 -20.96 -6.88 11.24
C ASP A 667 -20.81 -7.97 10.17
N ALA A 668 -21.92 -8.30 9.51
CA ALA A 668 -21.99 -9.34 8.48
C ALA A 668 -21.08 -9.08 7.26
N ARG A 669 -20.57 -7.86 7.10
CA ARG A 669 -19.62 -7.50 6.02
C ARG A 669 -18.16 -7.75 6.41
N THR A 670 -17.90 -8.10 7.67
CA THR A 670 -16.54 -8.29 8.17
C THR A 670 -15.99 -9.65 7.80
N ARG A 671 -15.08 -9.67 6.82
CA ARG A 671 -14.19 -10.82 6.57
C ARG A 671 -12.97 -10.70 7.48
N LEU A 672 -13.00 -11.37 8.63
CA LEU A 672 -11.88 -11.44 9.56
C LEU A 672 -11.49 -12.90 9.78
N THR A 673 -10.32 -13.28 9.25
CA THR A 673 -9.69 -14.57 9.56
C THR A 673 -8.62 -14.33 10.61
N VAL A 674 -8.64 -15.08 11.71
CA VAL A 674 -7.65 -14.98 12.80
C VAL A 674 -7.15 -16.37 13.13
N LEU A 675 -5.83 -16.52 13.22
CA LEU A 675 -5.18 -17.77 13.61
C LEU A 675 -4.16 -17.54 14.72
N ALA A 676 -4.24 -18.40 15.75
CA ALA A 676 -3.24 -18.48 16.81
C ALA A 676 -2.00 -19.22 16.30
N VAL A 677 -0.85 -18.59 16.37
CA VAL A 677 0.44 -19.18 15.93
C VAL A 677 1.25 -19.72 17.12
N GLY A 678 0.78 -19.51 18.35
CA GLY A 678 1.52 -19.82 19.59
C GLY A 678 2.34 -18.62 20.08
N ASP A 679 2.85 -18.70 21.31
CA ASP A 679 3.70 -17.67 21.95
C ASP A 679 3.09 -16.26 21.97
N GLY A 680 1.76 -16.15 21.99
CA GLY A 680 1.07 -14.86 21.95
C GLY A 680 1.17 -14.13 20.59
N VAL A 681 1.51 -14.87 19.52
CA VAL A 681 1.51 -14.39 18.14
C VAL A 681 0.22 -14.81 17.44
N TRP A 682 -0.37 -13.86 16.72
CA TRP A 682 -1.60 -14.05 15.97
C TRP A 682 -1.41 -13.54 14.55
N ILE A 683 -1.97 -14.24 13.58
CA ILE A 683 -2.08 -13.75 12.21
C ILE A 683 -3.54 -13.39 11.99
N SER A 684 -3.80 -12.21 11.44
CA SER A 684 -5.12 -11.88 10.93
C SER A 684 -5.07 -11.42 9.48
N ARG A 685 -6.10 -11.78 8.71
CA ARG A 685 -6.35 -11.28 7.37
C ARG A 685 -7.73 -10.66 7.35
N ALA A 686 -7.76 -9.37 7.03
CA ALA A 686 -8.96 -8.56 7.10
C ALA A 686 -8.87 -7.37 6.15
N THR A 687 -10.02 -6.78 5.82
CA THR A 687 -10.09 -5.54 5.05
C THR A 687 -9.57 -4.36 5.86
N ALA A 688 -9.15 -3.29 5.18
CA ALA A 688 -8.61 -2.10 5.83
C ALA A 688 -9.51 -1.49 6.93
N PRO A 689 -10.84 -1.36 6.75
CA PRO A 689 -11.71 -0.83 7.82
C PRO A 689 -11.68 -1.70 9.08
N VAL A 690 -11.70 -3.03 8.90
CA VAL A 690 -11.67 -4.00 10.00
C VAL A 690 -10.31 -3.97 10.70
N GLN A 691 -9.21 -3.84 9.95
CA GLN A 691 -7.87 -3.70 10.53
C GLN A 691 -7.70 -2.42 11.34
N ARG A 692 -8.27 -1.29 10.90
CA ARG A 692 -8.28 -0.04 11.67
C ARG A 692 -8.99 -0.20 12.99
N GLN A 693 -10.19 -0.79 12.96
CA GLN A 693 -10.98 -1.01 14.16
C GLN A 693 -10.28 -2.00 15.11
N LEU A 694 -9.70 -3.07 14.57
CA LEU A 694 -8.89 -4.01 15.34
C LEU A 694 -7.69 -3.32 15.98
N ALA A 695 -6.96 -2.46 15.27
CA ALA A 695 -5.83 -1.72 15.81
C ALA A 695 -6.26 -0.76 16.94
N ALA A 696 -7.37 -0.03 16.76
CA ALA A 696 -7.91 0.88 17.78
C ALA A 696 -8.34 0.14 19.05
N GLU A 697 -9.02 -1.00 18.91
CA GLU A 697 -9.45 -1.86 20.02
C GLU A 697 -8.25 -2.42 20.80
N LEU A 698 -7.21 -2.85 20.09
CA LEU A 698 -6.00 -3.39 20.71
C LEU A 698 -5.16 -2.31 21.39
N GLN A 699 -5.17 -1.07 20.87
CA GLN A 699 -4.53 0.06 21.53
C GLN A 699 -5.24 0.47 22.82
N GLY A 700 -6.57 0.36 22.88
CA GLY A 700 -7.33 0.64 24.10
C GLY A 700 -7.23 -0.46 25.17
N ALA A 701 -6.75 -1.66 24.81
CA ALA A 701 -6.63 -2.80 25.73
C ALA A 701 -5.25 -2.93 26.40
N ASN A 702 -4.22 -2.30 25.82
CA ASN A 702 -2.87 -2.22 26.39
C ASN A 702 -2.74 -1.00 27.30
#